data_AF-A0A8S3TC91-F1
#
_entry.id   AF-A0A8S3TC91-F1
#
_cell.length_a   1.000
_cell.length_b   1.000
_cell.length_c   1.000
_cell.angle_alpha   90.00
_cell.angle_beta   90.00
_cell.angle_gamma   90.00
#
_symmetry.space_group_name_H-M   'P 1'
#
loop_
_entity.id
_entity.type
_entity.pdbx_description
1 polymer ?
#
loop_
_entity_poly.entity_id
_entity_poly.type
_entity_poly.pdbx_seq_one_letter_code
_entity_poly.pdbx_strand_id
1 'polypeptide(L)'
;MESFDKLKSVLNSFNGKVCTEKDIDLALRLLDSIHDFTKTLSEGIVRYINVNDLDPKWTEVGYGHFGYVYASRYGGSKVAIKIFKEESKSKIREGKILYSLSHENIIAFRGIGYISETKAEELNIQVSQENVGEMMFLVMEYIDQNLLKYVDGMRVHERKGLRYDMVWNIGQQIISALNYLHNLNIAHRDLKPDNILLEVGPRRIIVKLADFGLATDGNQINTNPPKDNIMSSGMSGSRGSSSIAHVRWGAPEVFQETLGREWSLEDYKNADIFCFGNILTFMLTGERPYDKISTATLTDYQNLTENISIPDLPKTLTGQLKDLIFKCHREIPKERPTAENLLKDFFSLENNPYLLQTNPETEAEFFSCGFMDRTDIFVADSCTDKEATQIGYYESGMRPTGYDHYDLNCPIEVENVPYRDKPDEWSLEEDYIDNLEEFLKLSKKKVIDNNPTVALKGLTFARPGEDENQLIEFIFKESDYIHHRAMRNIWTDFSNQQKKEELPSKADVHPFFSNTFGLHVAVLTDEGPDKPQKFLFPRRAQREGMAAPGKFTCGAVESASKPDYKIHNGKTCVDLVNTAARGLKEELGLELAGSDLDAICLTTVYLKFDTHEWGLCGFVDLKDKRIDPKHRISANSLKDIFSTGPKDKFEHQTIKFIDFDLKTMVEFVFNNHENFASSAKLVVVKVLQAFYGWQRVQQEFEIMRHGK
;
A
#
# COMPACT_ATOMS: atom_id res chain seq x y z
N MET A 1 -4.62 -10.36 -43.89
CA MET A 1 -4.94 -10.73 -45.27
C MET A 1 -5.92 -9.75 -45.93
N GLU A 2 -6.60 -8.91 -45.16
CA GLU A 2 -7.51 -7.86 -45.63
C GLU A 2 -6.95 -6.91 -46.71
N SER A 3 -5.72 -6.37 -46.59
CA SER A 3 -5.12 -5.56 -47.67
C SER A 3 -4.95 -6.37 -48.96
N PHE A 4 -4.72 -7.68 -48.84
CA PHE A 4 -4.61 -8.62 -49.97
C PHE A 4 -5.98 -8.88 -50.60
N ASP A 5 -7.05 -8.96 -49.79
CA ASP A 5 -8.42 -9.14 -50.27
C ASP A 5 -9.04 -7.84 -50.81
N LYS A 6 -8.69 -6.67 -50.24
CA LYS A 6 -8.96 -5.34 -50.82
C LYS A 6 -8.21 -5.12 -52.11
N LEU A 7 -6.93 -5.49 -52.18
CA LEU A 7 -6.16 -5.46 -53.42
C LEU A 7 -6.81 -6.38 -54.47
N LYS A 8 -7.20 -7.60 -54.09
CA LYS A 8 -7.97 -8.49 -54.98
C LYS A 8 -9.31 -7.89 -55.40
N SER A 9 -10.05 -7.26 -54.49
CA SER A 9 -11.35 -6.62 -54.77
C SER A 9 -11.21 -5.42 -55.72
N VAL A 10 -10.23 -4.55 -55.47
CA VAL A 10 -9.85 -3.44 -56.36
C VAL A 10 -9.43 -3.96 -57.72
N LEU A 11 -8.55 -4.98 -57.78
CA LEU A 11 -8.11 -5.62 -59.02
C LEU A 11 -9.26 -6.29 -59.79
N ASN A 12 -10.19 -6.94 -59.07
CA ASN A 12 -11.39 -7.56 -59.64
C ASN A 12 -12.41 -6.51 -60.09
N SER A 13 -12.45 -5.32 -59.49
CA SER A 13 -13.33 -4.22 -59.91
C SER A 13 -12.96 -3.65 -61.28
N PHE A 14 -11.73 -3.88 -61.74
CA PHE A 14 -11.23 -3.45 -63.06
C PHE A 14 -11.62 -4.36 -64.21
N ASN A 15 -12.29 -5.50 -63.95
CA ASN A 15 -12.61 -6.49 -64.97
C ASN A 15 -13.60 -5.90 -66.00
N GLY A 16 -13.07 -5.30 -67.07
CA GLY A 16 -13.81 -4.65 -68.16
C GLY A 16 -13.98 -3.12 -68.06
N LYS A 17 -13.32 -2.41 -67.14
CA LYS A 17 -13.40 -0.93 -66.99
C LYS A 17 -12.03 -0.25 -67.10
N VAL A 18 -12.01 1.01 -67.54
CA VAL A 18 -10.78 1.84 -67.59
C VAL A 18 -10.42 2.28 -66.16
N CYS A 19 -9.21 1.93 -65.72
CA CYS A 19 -8.68 2.23 -64.40
C CYS A 19 -8.36 3.74 -64.27
N THR A 20 -8.79 4.39 -63.20
CA THR A 20 -8.47 5.81 -62.97
C THR A 20 -7.13 5.95 -62.24
N GLU A 21 -6.49 7.12 -62.33
CA GLU A 21 -5.22 7.41 -61.64
C GLU A 21 -5.33 7.24 -60.11
N LYS A 22 -6.53 7.52 -59.54
CA LYS A 22 -6.83 7.29 -58.12
C LYS A 22 -6.88 5.82 -57.75
N ASP A 23 -7.39 4.97 -58.66
CA ASP A 23 -7.49 3.53 -58.42
C ASP A 23 -6.11 2.86 -58.45
N ILE A 24 -5.23 3.32 -59.35
CA ILE A 24 -3.82 2.89 -59.43
C ILE A 24 -3.07 3.28 -58.16
N ASP A 25 -3.21 4.53 -57.71
CA ASP A 25 -2.56 5.02 -56.50
C ASP A 25 -3.04 4.28 -55.22
N LEU A 26 -4.34 3.93 -55.14
CA LEU A 26 -4.87 3.11 -54.06
C LEU A 26 -4.28 1.68 -54.07
N ALA A 27 -4.20 1.04 -55.26
CA ALA A 27 -3.62 -0.30 -55.38
C ALA A 27 -2.13 -0.33 -55.00
N LEU A 28 -1.35 0.69 -55.40
CA LEU A 28 0.05 0.83 -55.02
C LEU A 28 0.22 1.01 -53.51
N ARG A 29 -0.60 1.86 -52.88
CA ARG A 29 -0.57 2.04 -51.42
C ARG A 29 -0.91 0.76 -50.64
N LEU A 30 -1.85 -0.05 -51.15
CA LEU A 30 -2.19 -1.35 -50.56
C LEU A 30 -1.05 -2.36 -50.72
N LEU A 31 -0.40 -2.39 -51.89
CA LEU A 31 0.77 -3.23 -52.17
C LEU A 31 1.96 -2.89 -51.26
N ASP A 32 2.26 -1.62 -51.07
CA ASP A 32 3.34 -1.17 -50.17
C ASP A 32 3.05 -1.56 -48.72
N SER A 33 1.80 -1.43 -48.27
CA SER A 33 1.39 -1.84 -46.92
C SER A 33 1.52 -3.35 -46.71
N ILE A 34 1.16 -4.16 -47.70
CA ILE A 34 1.34 -5.62 -47.65
C ILE A 34 2.83 -5.96 -47.64
N HIS A 35 3.62 -5.34 -48.52
CA HIS A 35 5.04 -5.61 -48.63
C HIS A 35 5.79 -5.28 -47.34
N ASP A 36 5.55 -4.10 -46.77
CA ASP A 36 6.18 -3.65 -45.52
C ASP A 36 5.78 -4.56 -44.34
N PHE A 37 4.52 -4.99 -44.28
CA PHE A 37 4.05 -5.93 -43.27
C PHE A 37 4.67 -7.33 -43.41
N THR A 38 4.69 -7.87 -44.62
CA THR A 38 5.23 -9.20 -44.91
C THR A 38 6.75 -9.24 -44.64
N LYS A 39 7.45 -8.17 -44.99
CA LYS A 39 8.86 -7.96 -44.67
C LYS A 39 9.08 -7.96 -43.16
N THR A 40 8.29 -7.18 -42.41
CA THR A 40 8.35 -7.08 -40.94
C THR A 40 8.16 -8.43 -40.25
N LEU A 41 7.23 -9.26 -40.72
CA LEU A 41 7.03 -10.62 -40.20
C LEU A 41 8.18 -11.56 -40.58
N SER A 42 8.67 -11.50 -41.83
CA SER A 42 9.74 -12.36 -42.33
C SER A 42 11.10 -12.09 -41.69
N GLU A 43 11.35 -10.85 -41.27
CA GLU A 43 12.56 -10.42 -40.57
C GLU A 43 12.49 -10.65 -39.05
N GLY A 44 11.36 -11.18 -38.55
CA GLY A 44 11.14 -11.44 -37.11
C GLY A 44 11.04 -10.16 -36.28
N ILE A 45 10.64 -9.04 -36.90
CA ILE A 45 10.55 -7.71 -36.27
C ILE A 45 9.22 -7.55 -35.51
N VAL A 46 8.26 -8.47 -35.64
CA VAL A 46 7.06 -8.51 -34.78
C VAL A 46 6.61 -9.97 -34.62
N ARG A 47 6.17 -10.36 -33.42
CA ARG A 47 5.58 -11.70 -33.16
C ARG A 47 4.11 -11.73 -33.56
N TYR A 48 3.72 -12.69 -34.40
CA TYR A 48 2.32 -12.97 -34.73
C TYR A 48 1.67 -13.89 -33.68
N ILE A 49 0.44 -13.58 -33.29
CA ILE A 49 -0.40 -14.36 -32.37
C ILE A 49 -1.69 -14.73 -33.11
N ASN A 50 -1.96 -16.04 -33.19
CA ASN A 50 -3.23 -16.50 -33.74
C ASN A 50 -4.34 -16.24 -32.72
N VAL A 51 -5.47 -15.69 -33.16
CA VAL A 51 -6.63 -15.42 -32.28
C VAL A 51 -7.11 -16.68 -31.55
N ASN A 52 -6.95 -17.86 -32.14
CA ASN A 52 -7.33 -19.13 -31.53
C ASN A 52 -6.38 -19.61 -30.43
N ASP A 53 -5.20 -19.00 -30.28
CA ASP A 53 -4.28 -19.27 -29.18
C ASP A 53 -4.64 -18.46 -27.91
N LEU A 54 -5.60 -17.53 -28.03
CA LEU A 54 -6.13 -16.74 -26.93
C LEU A 54 -7.33 -17.46 -26.32
N ASP A 55 -7.50 -17.34 -25.00
CA ASP A 55 -8.68 -17.86 -24.30
C ASP A 55 -9.95 -17.18 -24.89
N PRO A 56 -11.00 -17.94 -25.25
CA PRO A 56 -12.21 -17.37 -25.86
C PRO A 56 -12.98 -16.43 -24.92
N LYS A 57 -12.70 -16.42 -23.60
CA LYS A 57 -13.38 -15.51 -22.68
C LYS A 57 -12.74 -14.12 -22.68
N TRP A 58 -13.31 -13.19 -23.44
CA TRP A 58 -12.85 -11.80 -23.52
C TRP A 58 -13.78 -10.90 -22.70
N THR A 59 -13.21 -10.09 -21.81
CA THR A 59 -13.96 -9.13 -20.98
C THR A 59 -13.58 -7.72 -21.38
N GLU A 60 -14.55 -6.87 -21.72
CA GLU A 60 -14.27 -5.47 -22.06
C GLU A 60 -13.70 -4.73 -20.84
N VAL A 61 -12.58 -4.05 -21.03
CA VAL A 61 -11.85 -3.31 -19.99
C VAL A 61 -12.02 -1.81 -20.19
N GLY A 62 -12.10 -1.38 -21.46
CA GLY A 62 -12.30 0.02 -21.79
C GLY A 62 -12.36 0.28 -23.29
N TYR A 63 -12.75 1.51 -23.60
CA TYR A 63 -12.92 2.03 -24.96
C TYR A 63 -12.25 3.41 -25.05
N GLY A 64 -11.42 3.62 -26.06
CA GLY A 64 -10.65 4.85 -26.25
C GLY A 64 -10.67 5.37 -27.68
N HIS A 65 -9.90 6.42 -27.95
CA HIS A 65 -9.77 7.03 -29.28
C HIS A 65 -9.34 6.01 -30.35
N PHE A 66 -8.32 5.19 -30.05
CA PHE A 66 -7.70 4.29 -31.02
C PHE A 66 -8.36 2.91 -31.13
N GLY A 67 -9.23 2.52 -30.20
CA GLY A 67 -9.64 1.12 -30.12
C GLY A 67 -10.49 0.71 -28.92
N TYR A 68 -10.84 -0.56 -28.91
CA TYR A 68 -11.43 -1.30 -27.79
C TYR A 68 -10.35 -2.11 -27.09
N VAL A 69 -10.41 -2.23 -25.77
CA VAL A 69 -9.46 -3.03 -24.98
C VAL A 69 -10.20 -4.12 -24.23
N TYR A 70 -9.75 -5.36 -24.41
CA TYR A 70 -10.29 -6.55 -23.77
C TYR A 70 -9.25 -7.24 -22.88
N ALA A 71 -9.69 -7.88 -21.80
CA ALA A 71 -8.89 -8.78 -20.99
C ALA A 71 -9.18 -10.23 -21.39
N SER A 72 -8.13 -11.03 -21.56
CA SER A 72 -8.21 -12.47 -21.82
C SER A 72 -6.97 -13.19 -21.24
N ARG A 73 -6.67 -14.42 -21.67
CA ARG A 73 -5.45 -15.17 -21.34
C ARG A 73 -4.72 -15.63 -22.60
N TYR A 74 -3.39 -15.62 -22.54
CA TYR A 74 -2.49 -16.16 -23.55
C TYR A 74 -1.39 -16.97 -22.84
N GLY A 75 -1.25 -18.27 -23.17
CA GLY A 75 -0.27 -19.14 -22.52
C GLY A 75 -0.40 -19.19 -20.99
N GLY A 76 -1.62 -19.15 -20.47
CA GLY A 76 -1.93 -19.13 -19.02
C GLY A 76 -1.83 -17.76 -18.34
N SER A 77 -1.17 -16.78 -18.95
CA SER A 77 -1.01 -15.42 -18.41
C SER A 77 -2.18 -14.52 -18.80
N LYS A 78 -2.62 -13.62 -17.90
CA LYS A 78 -3.64 -12.62 -18.20
C LYS A 78 -3.07 -11.55 -19.14
N VAL A 79 -3.79 -11.18 -20.19
CA VAL A 79 -3.34 -10.25 -21.24
C VAL A 79 -4.40 -9.22 -21.58
N ALA A 80 -3.93 -8.05 -22.00
CA ALA A 80 -4.75 -7.00 -22.59
C ALA A 80 -4.69 -7.09 -24.12
N ILE A 81 -5.84 -7.00 -24.77
CA ILE A 81 -6.00 -7.10 -26.22
C ILE A 81 -6.62 -5.81 -26.73
N LYS A 82 -5.83 -4.99 -27.42
CA LYS A 82 -6.26 -3.72 -28.01
C LYS A 82 -6.66 -3.95 -29.46
N ILE A 83 -7.95 -3.81 -29.79
CA ILE A 83 -8.51 -3.92 -31.13
C ILE A 83 -8.70 -2.52 -31.70
N PHE A 84 -8.19 -2.25 -32.90
CA PHE A 84 -8.24 -0.91 -33.49
C PHE A 84 -9.44 -0.70 -34.42
N LYS A 85 -10.06 0.49 -34.36
CA LYS A 85 -11.32 0.82 -35.05
C LYS A 85 -11.26 1.15 -36.55
N GLU A 86 -10.11 1.56 -37.09
CA GLU A 86 -10.02 2.03 -38.49
C GLU A 86 -8.73 1.55 -39.14
N GLU A 87 -8.72 1.11 -40.40
CA GLU A 87 -7.49 0.81 -41.15
C GLU A 87 -6.57 2.05 -41.30
N SER A 88 -5.55 2.16 -40.44
CA SER A 88 -4.54 3.21 -40.54
C SER A 88 -3.12 2.67 -40.46
N LYS A 89 -2.19 3.32 -41.18
CA LYS A 89 -0.73 3.08 -41.07
C LYS A 89 -0.22 3.22 -39.62
N SER A 90 -0.96 3.96 -38.78
CA SER A 90 -0.67 4.15 -37.36
C SER A 90 -0.71 2.84 -36.54
N LYS A 91 -1.55 1.87 -36.92
CA LYS A 91 -1.65 0.57 -36.22
C LYS A 91 -0.35 -0.24 -36.22
N ILE A 92 0.20 -0.47 -37.41
CA ILE A 92 1.44 -1.23 -37.59
C ILE A 92 2.60 -0.48 -36.95
N ARG A 93 2.56 0.86 -37.00
CA ARG A 93 3.55 1.73 -36.36
C ARG A 93 3.58 1.53 -34.84
N GLU A 94 2.44 1.54 -34.16
CA GLU A 94 2.38 1.31 -32.71
C GLU A 94 3.00 -0.06 -32.35
N GLY A 95 2.65 -1.12 -33.11
CA GLY A 95 3.23 -2.45 -32.91
C GLY A 95 4.75 -2.51 -33.18
N LYS A 96 5.25 -1.82 -34.22
CA LYS A 96 6.69 -1.72 -34.52
C LYS A 96 7.45 -0.98 -33.43
N ILE A 97 6.91 0.14 -32.95
CA ILE A 97 7.48 0.90 -31.83
C ILE A 97 7.53 0.00 -30.60
N LEU A 98 6.38 -0.53 -30.14
CA LEU A 98 6.31 -1.38 -28.95
C LEU A 98 7.24 -2.59 -29.00
N TYR A 99 7.45 -3.20 -30.17
CA TYR A 99 8.40 -4.30 -30.31
C TYR A 99 9.86 -3.88 -30.10
N SER A 100 10.23 -2.67 -30.53
CA SER A 100 11.59 -2.14 -30.37
C SER A 100 11.91 -1.70 -28.93
N LEU A 101 10.89 -1.61 -28.07
CA LEU A 101 11.04 -1.12 -26.70
C LEU A 101 11.27 -2.28 -25.73
N SER A 102 12.31 -2.17 -24.92
CA SER A 102 12.62 -3.10 -23.84
C SER A 102 13.06 -2.31 -22.61
N HIS A 103 12.10 -2.05 -21.72
CA HIS A 103 12.32 -1.28 -20.50
C HIS A 103 11.38 -1.75 -19.40
N GLU A 104 11.83 -1.77 -18.15
CA GLU A 104 11.04 -2.26 -17.02
C GLU A 104 9.75 -1.46 -16.80
N ASN A 105 9.77 -0.16 -17.10
CA ASN A 105 8.63 0.76 -16.95
C ASN A 105 7.84 1.03 -18.24
N ILE A 106 7.98 0.18 -19.25
CA ILE A 106 7.16 0.22 -20.47
C ILE A 106 6.33 -1.06 -20.54
N ILE A 107 5.09 -0.95 -21.00
CA ILE A 107 4.15 -2.07 -21.09
C ILE A 107 4.73 -3.21 -21.93
N ALA A 108 4.71 -4.43 -21.40
CA ALA A 108 5.26 -5.59 -22.08
C ALA A 108 4.38 -5.99 -23.26
N PHE A 109 4.95 -5.87 -24.47
CA PHE A 109 4.32 -6.25 -25.71
C PHE A 109 4.55 -7.75 -26.02
N ARG A 110 3.49 -8.46 -26.42
CA ARG A 110 3.54 -9.91 -26.69
C ARG A 110 3.45 -10.25 -28.17
N GLY A 111 2.79 -9.41 -28.96
CA GLY A 111 2.64 -9.61 -30.40
C GLY A 111 1.40 -8.95 -30.98
N ILE A 112 1.23 -9.13 -32.28
CA ILE A 112 0.05 -8.69 -33.04
C ILE A 112 -0.74 -9.87 -33.54
N GLY A 113 -2.03 -9.67 -33.82
CA GLY A 113 -2.84 -10.63 -34.55
C GLY A 113 -3.97 -9.95 -35.30
N TYR A 114 -4.77 -10.76 -35.96
CA TYR A 114 -5.95 -10.31 -36.69
C TYR A 114 -7.15 -11.15 -36.27
N ILE A 115 -8.31 -10.50 -36.19
CA ILE A 115 -9.59 -11.14 -35.88
C ILE A 115 -10.59 -10.82 -36.99
N SER A 116 -11.21 -11.83 -37.56
CA SER A 116 -12.28 -11.65 -38.55
C SER A 116 -13.56 -11.16 -37.88
N GLU A 117 -14.42 -10.49 -38.65
CA GLU A 117 -15.75 -10.06 -38.20
C GLU A 117 -16.55 -11.23 -37.60
N THR A 118 -16.62 -12.37 -38.30
CA THR A 118 -17.30 -13.58 -37.79
C THR A 118 -16.74 -14.04 -36.45
N LYS A 119 -15.41 -13.98 -36.26
CA LYS A 119 -14.80 -14.38 -35.00
C LYS A 119 -15.04 -13.35 -33.89
N ALA A 120 -15.10 -12.07 -34.23
CA ALA A 120 -15.45 -11.02 -33.29
C ALA A 120 -16.90 -11.17 -32.81
N GLU A 121 -17.83 -11.50 -33.72
CA GLU A 121 -19.22 -11.84 -33.38
C GLU A 121 -19.31 -13.05 -32.44
N GLU A 122 -18.60 -14.14 -32.74
CA GLU A 122 -18.52 -15.34 -31.88
C GLU A 122 -18.07 -15.01 -30.44
N LEU A 123 -17.16 -14.03 -30.30
CA LEU A 123 -16.59 -13.61 -29.03
C LEU A 123 -17.36 -12.45 -28.37
N ASN A 124 -18.49 -12.02 -28.95
CA ASN A 124 -19.29 -10.86 -28.52
C ASN A 124 -18.46 -9.56 -28.39
N ILE A 125 -17.53 -9.35 -29.32
CA ILE A 125 -16.70 -8.16 -29.40
C ILE A 125 -17.46 -7.05 -30.14
N GLN A 126 -17.38 -5.82 -29.64
CA GLN A 126 -17.99 -4.67 -30.32
C GLN A 126 -17.20 -4.34 -31.58
N VAL A 127 -17.87 -4.35 -32.73
CA VAL A 127 -17.30 -3.98 -34.03
C VAL A 127 -17.98 -2.70 -34.50
N SER A 128 -17.21 -1.66 -34.83
CA SER A 128 -17.78 -0.47 -35.47
C SER A 128 -18.27 -0.81 -36.87
N GLN A 129 -19.41 -0.24 -37.27
CA GLN A 129 -20.02 -0.45 -38.60
C GLN A 129 -19.12 -0.03 -39.78
N GLU A 130 -18.02 0.66 -39.50
CA GLU A 130 -17.04 1.13 -40.49
C GLU A 130 -15.91 0.11 -40.75
N ASN A 131 -15.79 -0.96 -39.96
CA ASN A 131 -14.81 -2.02 -40.18
C ASN A 131 -15.35 -3.07 -41.16
N VAL A 132 -14.74 -3.18 -42.33
CA VAL A 132 -15.06 -4.20 -43.35
C VAL A 132 -13.84 -5.10 -43.55
N GLY A 133 -13.73 -6.19 -42.79
CA GLY A 133 -12.66 -7.19 -42.93
C GLY A 133 -12.02 -7.69 -41.62
N GLU A 134 -10.71 -7.93 -41.61
CA GLU A 134 -9.96 -8.47 -40.47
C GLU A 134 -9.38 -7.36 -39.58
N MET A 135 -9.86 -7.22 -38.35
CA MET A 135 -9.36 -6.20 -37.43
C MET A 135 -8.02 -6.61 -36.81
N MET A 136 -7.01 -5.75 -36.92
CA MET A 136 -5.74 -5.94 -36.22
C MET A 136 -5.91 -5.72 -34.70
N PHE A 137 -5.24 -6.54 -33.90
CA PHE A 137 -5.12 -6.36 -32.46
C PHE A 137 -3.67 -6.44 -31.97
N LEU A 138 -3.38 -5.77 -30.85
CA LEU A 138 -2.14 -5.95 -30.07
C LEU A 138 -2.43 -6.79 -28.84
N VAL A 139 -1.49 -7.66 -28.47
CA VAL A 139 -1.49 -8.38 -27.19
C VAL A 139 -0.39 -7.82 -26.30
N MET A 140 -0.76 -7.41 -25.10
CA MET A 140 0.13 -6.82 -24.09
C MET A 140 -0.11 -7.49 -22.73
N GLU A 141 0.79 -7.26 -21.78
CA GLU A 141 0.49 -7.58 -20.38
C GLU A 141 -0.75 -6.82 -19.90
N TYR A 142 -1.52 -7.44 -19.01
CA TYR A 142 -2.73 -6.84 -18.44
C TYR A 142 -2.44 -6.22 -17.08
N ILE A 143 -2.83 -4.95 -16.91
CA ILE A 143 -2.83 -4.24 -15.64
C ILE A 143 -4.22 -3.59 -15.49
N ASP A 144 -4.89 -3.84 -14.36
CA ASP A 144 -6.28 -3.40 -14.12
C ASP A 144 -6.41 -1.95 -13.64
N GLN A 145 -5.33 -1.37 -13.14
CA GLN A 145 -5.33 -0.03 -12.56
C GLN A 145 -4.46 0.95 -13.37
N ASN A 146 -4.96 2.17 -13.56
CA ASN A 146 -4.19 3.29 -14.09
C ASN A 146 -4.04 4.39 -13.03
N LEU A 147 -3.10 5.31 -13.25
CA LEU A 147 -2.78 6.37 -12.30
C LEU A 147 -3.99 7.27 -12.02
N LEU A 148 -4.82 7.56 -13.04
CA LEU A 148 -6.04 8.35 -12.84
C LEU A 148 -6.97 7.72 -11.81
N LYS A 149 -7.35 6.45 -12.01
CA LYS A 149 -8.22 5.68 -11.11
C LYS A 149 -7.60 5.51 -9.73
N TYR A 150 -6.28 5.34 -9.67
CA TYR A 150 -5.57 5.17 -8.41
C TYR A 150 -5.59 6.45 -7.57
N VAL A 151 -5.26 7.60 -8.17
CA VAL A 151 -5.33 8.89 -7.46
C VAL A 151 -6.76 9.19 -7.06
N ASP A 152 -7.74 9.02 -7.97
CA ASP A 152 -9.16 9.28 -7.68
C ASP A 152 -9.70 8.38 -6.54
N GLY A 153 -9.28 7.11 -6.48
CA GLY A 153 -9.68 6.17 -5.42
C GLY A 153 -9.00 6.41 -4.06
N MET A 154 -7.90 7.15 -4.02
CA MET A 154 -7.18 7.49 -2.78
C MET A 154 -7.63 8.82 -2.17
N ARG A 155 -8.54 9.55 -2.81
CA ARG A 155 -9.06 10.82 -2.29
C ARG A 155 -9.95 10.55 -1.09
N VAL A 156 -9.56 11.07 0.06
CA VAL A 156 -10.34 11.03 1.31
C VAL A 156 -10.64 12.45 1.78
N HIS A 157 -11.58 12.63 2.71
CA HIS A 157 -12.02 13.96 3.17
C HIS A 157 -10.85 14.88 3.63
N GLU A 158 -9.75 14.31 4.11
CA GLU A 158 -8.60 15.05 4.64
C GLU A 158 -7.36 15.10 3.72
N ARG A 159 -7.29 14.26 2.68
CA ARG A 159 -6.15 14.21 1.75
C ARG A 159 -6.65 14.19 0.31
N LYS A 160 -6.31 15.25 -0.43
CA LYS A 160 -6.75 15.42 -1.82
C LYS A 160 -5.89 14.67 -2.84
N GLY A 161 -4.60 14.43 -2.56
CA GLY A 161 -3.65 13.75 -3.44
C GLY A 161 -2.77 12.73 -2.72
N LEU A 162 -1.80 12.16 -3.44
CA LEU A 162 -0.86 11.15 -2.98
C LEU A 162 0.25 11.73 -2.09
N ARG A 163 0.87 10.85 -1.30
CA ARG A 163 2.05 11.19 -0.49
C ARG A 163 3.26 11.52 -1.36
N TYR A 164 4.15 12.35 -0.84
CA TYR A 164 5.33 12.84 -1.58
C TYR A 164 6.31 11.71 -1.95
N ASP A 165 6.47 10.71 -1.09
CA ASP A 165 7.30 9.53 -1.36
C ASP A 165 6.77 8.70 -2.55
N MET A 166 5.46 8.49 -2.59
CA MET A 166 4.77 7.80 -3.68
C MET A 166 4.89 8.60 -4.99
N VAL A 167 4.64 9.91 -4.93
CA VAL A 167 4.79 10.83 -6.08
C VAL A 167 6.21 10.76 -6.64
N TRP A 168 7.22 10.75 -5.76
CA TRP A 168 8.62 10.63 -6.16
C TRP A 168 8.94 9.28 -6.81
N ASN A 169 8.55 8.16 -6.18
CA ASN A 169 8.82 6.81 -6.71
C ASN A 169 8.11 6.53 -8.04
N ILE A 170 6.87 6.99 -8.17
CA ILE A 170 6.12 6.91 -9.43
C ILE A 170 6.78 7.84 -10.46
N GLY A 171 7.14 9.06 -10.05
CA GLY A 171 7.81 10.05 -10.90
C GLY A 171 9.14 9.54 -11.47
N GLN A 172 9.96 8.89 -10.64
CA GLN A 172 11.24 8.28 -11.04
C GLN A 172 11.05 7.23 -12.14
N GLN A 173 10.06 6.35 -11.99
CA GLN A 173 9.79 5.30 -12.97
C GLN A 173 9.26 5.87 -14.30
N ILE A 174 8.40 6.89 -14.24
CA ILE A 174 7.89 7.58 -15.44
C ILE A 174 9.05 8.24 -16.19
N ILE A 175 9.91 8.99 -15.48
CA ILE A 175 11.01 9.71 -16.14
C ILE A 175 12.10 8.74 -16.63
N SER A 176 12.29 7.60 -15.96
CA SER A 176 13.15 6.50 -16.44
C SER A 176 12.68 5.98 -17.81
N ALA A 177 11.38 5.69 -17.94
CA ALA A 177 10.79 5.28 -19.21
C ALA A 177 10.90 6.38 -20.29
N LEU A 178 10.63 7.65 -19.94
CA LEU A 178 10.76 8.77 -20.89
C LEU A 178 12.21 8.96 -21.35
N ASN A 179 13.19 8.86 -20.46
CA ASN A 179 14.60 8.93 -20.82
C ASN A 179 14.98 7.83 -21.80
N TYR A 180 14.52 6.60 -21.55
CA TYR A 180 14.72 5.48 -22.47
C TYR A 180 14.14 5.79 -23.87
N LEU A 181 12.88 6.27 -23.94
CA LEU A 181 12.24 6.65 -25.20
C LEU A 181 12.97 7.78 -25.91
N HIS A 182 13.31 8.84 -25.18
CA HIS A 182 13.95 10.04 -25.72
C HIS A 182 15.35 9.74 -26.27
N ASN A 183 16.09 8.80 -25.66
CA ASN A 183 17.39 8.32 -26.15
C ASN A 183 17.26 7.47 -27.42
N LEU A 184 16.13 6.80 -27.62
CA LEU A 184 15.78 6.14 -28.88
C LEU A 184 15.19 7.10 -29.92
N ASN A 185 15.21 8.42 -29.66
CA ASN A 185 14.57 9.44 -30.49
C ASN A 185 13.06 9.21 -30.68
N ILE A 186 12.41 8.68 -29.64
CA ILE A 186 10.96 8.49 -29.59
C ILE A 186 10.36 9.50 -28.61
N ALA A 187 9.37 10.27 -29.06
CA ALA A 187 8.52 11.09 -28.18
C ALA A 187 7.15 10.41 -28.01
N HIS A 188 6.60 10.43 -26.79
CA HIS A 188 5.34 9.74 -26.45
C HIS A 188 4.12 10.47 -27.00
N ARG A 189 4.06 11.81 -26.85
CA ARG A 189 3.02 12.73 -27.39
C ARG A 189 1.60 12.59 -26.81
N ASP A 190 1.30 11.52 -26.09
CA ASP A 190 0.04 11.33 -25.34
C ASP A 190 0.27 10.95 -23.86
N LEU A 191 1.24 11.58 -23.20
CA LEU A 191 1.52 11.28 -21.79
C LEU A 191 0.43 11.88 -20.89
N LYS A 192 -0.34 11.02 -20.23
CA LYS A 192 -1.43 11.39 -19.30
C LYS A 192 -1.67 10.28 -18.26
N PRO A 193 -2.34 10.56 -17.12
CA PRO A 193 -2.57 9.55 -16.07
C PRO A 193 -3.32 8.30 -16.54
N ASP A 194 -4.18 8.37 -17.55
CA ASP A 194 -4.87 7.21 -18.14
C ASP A 194 -3.91 6.19 -18.78
N ASN A 195 -2.79 6.69 -19.32
CA ASN A 195 -1.78 5.93 -20.06
C ASN A 195 -0.61 5.47 -19.16
N ILE A 196 -0.70 5.74 -17.85
CA ILE A 196 0.25 5.29 -16.85
C ILE A 196 -0.42 4.17 -16.06
N LEU A 197 -0.06 2.92 -16.34
CA LEU A 197 -0.61 1.76 -15.67
C LEU A 197 0.18 1.43 -14.40
N LEU A 198 -0.50 0.97 -13.37
CA LEU A 198 0.06 0.71 -12.05
C LEU A 198 -0.21 -0.73 -11.61
N GLU A 199 0.86 -1.49 -11.39
CA GLU A 199 0.79 -2.74 -10.64
C GLU A 199 1.05 -2.42 -9.16
N VAL A 200 -0.02 -2.44 -8.36
CA VAL A 200 0.03 -2.11 -6.94
C VAL A 200 0.25 -3.39 -6.13
N GLY A 201 1.50 -3.62 -5.72
CA GLY A 201 1.87 -4.71 -4.82
C GLY A 201 1.92 -4.27 -3.36
N PRO A 202 2.00 -5.23 -2.40
CA PRO A 202 2.02 -4.93 -0.97
C PRO A 202 3.30 -4.20 -0.48
N ARG A 203 4.33 -4.07 -1.33
CA ARG A 203 5.62 -3.44 -0.97
C ARG A 203 6.09 -2.37 -1.94
N ARG A 204 5.52 -2.32 -3.16
CA ARG A 204 5.95 -1.39 -4.21
C ARG A 204 4.86 -1.21 -5.26
N ILE A 205 4.88 -0.03 -5.88
CA ILE A 205 4.10 0.29 -7.07
C ILE A 205 5.04 0.19 -8.27
N ILE A 206 4.70 -0.66 -9.25
CA ILE A 206 5.42 -0.74 -10.52
C ILE A 206 4.63 0.06 -11.56
N VAL A 207 5.31 1.00 -12.21
CA VAL A 207 4.73 1.83 -13.28
C VAL A 207 5.01 1.20 -14.64
N LYS A 208 4.01 1.18 -15.51
CA LYS A 208 4.13 0.84 -16.93
C LYS A 208 3.53 1.95 -17.80
N LEU A 209 4.34 2.61 -18.62
CA LEU A 209 3.84 3.49 -19.67
C LEU A 209 3.21 2.66 -20.79
N ALA A 210 2.01 3.07 -21.22
CA ALA A 210 1.21 2.42 -22.24
C ALA A 210 0.65 3.43 -23.26
N ASP A 211 0.07 2.90 -24.33
CA ASP A 211 -0.57 3.64 -25.44
C ASP A 211 0.40 4.53 -26.26
N PHE A 212 1.04 3.90 -27.25
CA PHE A 212 2.00 4.55 -28.14
C PHE A 212 1.37 4.96 -29.48
N GLY A 213 0.03 5.08 -29.53
CA GLY A 213 -0.72 5.37 -30.76
C GLY A 213 -0.38 6.72 -31.42
N LEU A 214 0.21 7.65 -30.67
CA LEU A 214 0.68 8.96 -31.16
C LEU A 214 2.21 9.11 -31.18
N ALA A 215 2.95 8.08 -30.74
CA ALA A 215 4.40 8.15 -30.62
C ALA A 215 5.09 8.36 -31.98
N THR A 216 6.22 9.08 -31.98
CA THR A 216 6.99 9.35 -33.20
C THR A 216 8.47 9.05 -33.05
N ASP A 217 9.08 8.42 -34.08
CA ASP A 217 10.52 8.14 -34.19
C ASP A 217 11.18 9.22 -35.07
N GLY A 218 12.35 9.73 -34.63
CA GLY A 218 13.18 10.72 -35.30
C GLY A 218 13.67 10.36 -36.71
N ASN A 219 13.60 9.10 -37.14
CA ASN A 219 13.97 8.70 -38.51
C ASN A 219 13.03 9.23 -39.60
N GLN A 220 11.90 9.86 -39.26
CA GLN A 220 10.87 10.28 -40.24
C GLN A 220 10.45 11.75 -40.16
N ILE A 221 11.18 12.61 -39.43
CA ILE A 221 10.89 14.06 -39.38
C ILE A 221 11.09 14.71 -40.77
N ASN A 222 11.88 14.08 -41.66
CA ASN A 222 12.10 14.51 -43.04
C ASN A 222 11.02 14.03 -44.04
N THR A 223 10.04 13.24 -43.59
CA THR A 223 8.88 12.85 -44.40
C THR A 223 7.65 13.33 -43.66
N ASN A 224 7.18 14.55 -43.95
CA ASN A 224 5.94 15.18 -43.45
C ASN A 224 5.33 14.44 -42.25
N PRO A 225 5.56 14.88 -40.99
CA PRO A 225 4.93 14.24 -39.82
C PRO A 225 3.44 14.04 -40.12
N PRO A 226 2.85 12.89 -39.78
CA PRO A 226 1.49 12.57 -40.19
C PRO A 226 0.60 13.76 -39.83
N LYS A 227 0.02 14.39 -40.85
CA LYS A 227 -1.05 15.40 -40.73
C LYS A 227 -2.34 14.73 -40.26
N ASP A 228 -2.23 13.78 -39.33
CA ASP A 228 -3.33 13.33 -38.52
C ASP A 228 -3.63 14.52 -37.60
N ASN A 229 -4.27 15.54 -38.19
CA ASN A 229 -4.64 16.76 -37.53
C ASN A 229 -5.33 16.36 -36.23
N ILE A 230 -4.71 16.71 -35.11
CA ILE A 230 -5.20 16.48 -33.74
C ILE A 230 -6.64 16.99 -33.56
N MET A 231 -7.17 17.78 -34.51
CA MET A 231 -8.49 18.41 -34.44
C MET A 231 -9.40 18.26 -35.68
N SER A 232 -9.03 17.59 -36.79
CA SER A 232 -9.89 17.61 -38.00
C SER A 232 -10.97 16.53 -38.10
N SER A 233 -10.96 15.50 -37.26
CA SER A 233 -12.05 14.50 -37.21
C SER A 233 -13.23 14.91 -36.31
N GLY A 234 -13.17 16.10 -35.68
CA GLY A 234 -14.17 16.58 -34.73
C GLY A 234 -15.41 17.29 -35.31
N MET A 235 -15.53 17.46 -36.63
CA MET A 235 -16.69 18.17 -37.23
C MET A 235 -17.85 17.26 -37.65
N SER A 236 -17.79 15.95 -37.39
CA SER A 236 -18.92 15.03 -37.61
C SER A 236 -19.44 14.45 -36.30
N GLY A 237 -20.37 15.18 -35.67
CA GLY A 237 -21.59 14.62 -35.07
C GLY A 237 -21.55 13.75 -33.80
N SER A 238 -20.43 13.18 -33.35
CA SER A 238 -20.42 12.27 -32.20
C SER A 238 -19.48 12.72 -31.08
N ARG A 239 -20.09 13.18 -29.97
CA ARG A 239 -19.46 13.63 -28.73
C ARG A 239 -18.62 12.49 -28.10
N GLY A 240 -17.30 12.67 -28.02
CA GLY A 240 -16.40 11.79 -27.28
C GLY A 240 -15.46 12.58 -26.37
N SER A 241 -15.46 12.27 -25.07
CA SER A 241 -14.69 12.90 -23.99
C SER A 241 -13.15 12.81 -24.14
N SER A 242 -12.64 12.01 -25.09
CA SER A 242 -11.24 11.56 -25.15
C SER A 242 -10.28 12.56 -25.83
N SER A 243 -10.71 13.24 -26.90
CA SER A 243 -9.89 14.28 -27.58
C SER A 243 -9.66 15.51 -26.70
N ILE A 244 -10.56 15.74 -25.74
CA ILE A 244 -10.53 16.90 -24.83
C ILE A 244 -9.71 16.58 -23.55
N ALA A 245 -9.59 15.30 -23.19
CA ALA A 245 -8.68 14.86 -22.14
C ALA A 245 -7.21 15.12 -22.52
N HIS A 246 -6.83 14.94 -23.80
CA HIS A 246 -5.48 15.27 -24.31
C HIS A 246 -5.15 16.76 -24.15
N VAL A 247 -6.12 17.65 -24.41
CA VAL A 247 -5.96 19.09 -24.24
C VAL A 247 -5.64 19.50 -22.80
N ARG A 248 -6.13 18.74 -21.83
CA ARG A 248 -5.94 19.05 -20.41
C ARG A 248 -4.50 18.84 -19.92
N TRP A 249 -3.82 17.83 -20.45
CA TRP A 249 -2.49 17.42 -19.99
C TRP A 249 -1.35 18.00 -20.82
N GLY A 250 -1.62 18.35 -22.08
CA GLY A 250 -0.63 18.81 -23.05
C GLY A 250 0.01 20.17 -22.72
N ALA A 251 1.21 20.39 -23.25
CA ALA A 251 1.91 21.66 -23.15
C ALA A 251 1.22 22.77 -23.95
N PRO A 252 1.17 24.02 -23.45
CA PRO A 252 0.41 25.11 -24.07
C PRO A 252 0.83 25.40 -25.52
N GLU A 253 2.10 25.20 -25.84
CA GLU A 253 2.63 25.37 -27.19
C GLU A 253 2.13 24.29 -28.17
N VAL A 254 1.82 23.06 -27.74
CA VAL A 254 1.39 21.95 -28.62
C VAL A 254 0.10 22.32 -29.35
N PHE A 255 -0.71 23.19 -28.75
CA PHE A 255 -1.95 23.71 -29.34
C PHE A 255 -1.71 24.85 -30.36
N GLN A 256 -0.50 25.43 -30.42
CA GLN A 256 -0.08 26.42 -31.42
C GLN A 256 0.34 25.80 -32.77
N GLU A 257 0.28 24.47 -32.91
CA GLU A 257 0.52 23.75 -34.19
C GLU A 257 -0.38 24.29 -35.32
N THR A 258 -1.50 24.93 -34.96
CA THR A 258 -2.44 25.66 -35.84
C THR A 258 -1.88 26.95 -36.48
N LEU A 259 -0.69 27.43 -36.09
CA LEU A 259 -0.06 28.65 -36.64
C LEU A 259 1.01 28.36 -37.72
N GLY A 260 1.15 27.12 -38.18
CA GLY A 260 2.02 26.77 -39.32
C GLY A 260 3.52 26.61 -39.00
N ARG A 261 3.88 26.46 -37.72
CA ARG A 261 5.24 26.10 -37.29
C ARG A 261 5.43 24.59 -37.37
N GLU A 262 6.44 24.12 -38.08
CA GLU A 262 6.85 22.71 -38.05
C GLU A 262 7.51 22.39 -36.70
N TRP A 263 7.06 21.30 -36.08
CA TRP A 263 7.55 20.82 -34.80
C TRP A 263 8.71 19.85 -34.99
N SER A 264 9.83 20.13 -34.33
CA SER A 264 10.94 19.20 -34.27
C SER A 264 10.65 18.07 -33.27
N LEU A 265 11.38 16.95 -33.39
CA LEU A 265 11.34 15.89 -32.37
C LEU A 265 11.68 16.43 -30.98
N GLU A 266 12.58 17.40 -30.90
CA GLU A 266 12.97 18.03 -29.64
C GLU A 266 11.82 18.83 -29.02
N ASP A 267 10.99 19.51 -29.82
CA ASP A 267 9.80 20.17 -29.33
C ASP A 267 8.81 19.14 -28.73
N TYR A 268 8.63 17.98 -29.36
CA TYR A 268 7.79 16.91 -28.81
C TYR A 268 8.36 16.29 -27.53
N LYS A 269 9.68 16.09 -27.43
CA LYS A 269 10.32 15.64 -26.18
C LYS A 269 10.10 16.65 -25.05
N ASN A 270 10.26 17.94 -25.33
CA ASN A 270 10.00 19.01 -24.36
C ASN A 270 8.52 19.11 -23.94
N ALA A 271 7.59 18.76 -24.83
CA ALA A 271 6.18 18.65 -24.49
C ALA A 271 5.89 17.47 -23.54
N ASP A 272 6.53 16.31 -23.73
CA ASP A 272 6.42 15.17 -22.79
C ASP A 272 6.87 15.56 -21.37
N ILE A 273 7.94 16.36 -21.24
CA ILE A 273 8.43 16.86 -19.94
C ILE A 273 7.42 17.78 -19.25
N PHE A 274 6.69 18.61 -20.01
CA PHE A 274 5.62 19.43 -19.45
C PHE A 274 4.44 18.58 -18.96
N CYS A 275 4.03 17.58 -19.76
CA CYS A 275 3.01 16.62 -19.37
C CYS A 275 3.40 15.90 -18.08
N PHE A 276 4.67 15.51 -17.94
CA PHE A 276 5.20 14.93 -16.70
C PHE A 276 5.03 15.87 -15.50
N GLY A 277 5.34 17.17 -15.64
CA GLY A 277 5.08 18.18 -14.60
C GLY A 277 3.60 18.29 -14.19
N ASN A 278 2.68 18.23 -15.17
CA ASN A 278 1.24 18.20 -14.90
C ASN A 278 0.82 16.94 -14.14
N ILE A 279 1.40 15.79 -14.47
CA ILE A 279 1.12 14.51 -13.82
C ILE A 279 1.63 14.49 -12.38
N LEU A 280 2.84 15.00 -12.12
CA LEU A 280 3.35 15.19 -10.75
C LEU A 280 2.43 16.10 -9.93
N THR A 281 1.97 17.21 -10.51
CA THR A 281 1.05 18.15 -9.87
C THR A 281 -0.28 17.47 -9.53
N PHE A 282 -0.86 16.73 -10.48
CA PHE A 282 -2.08 15.96 -10.27
C PHE A 282 -1.91 14.91 -9.17
N MET A 283 -0.79 14.18 -9.13
CA MET A 283 -0.54 13.24 -8.05
C MET A 283 -0.49 13.92 -6.68
N LEU A 284 0.04 15.15 -6.58
CA LEU A 284 0.14 15.89 -5.32
C LEU A 284 -1.18 16.51 -4.85
N THR A 285 -2.00 16.98 -5.78
CA THR A 285 -3.22 17.75 -5.47
C THR A 285 -4.50 16.93 -5.60
N GLY A 286 -4.47 15.86 -6.40
CA GLY A 286 -5.64 15.14 -6.91
C GLY A 286 -6.59 15.99 -7.75
N GLU A 287 -6.18 17.21 -8.11
CA GLU A 287 -6.95 18.14 -8.94
C GLU A 287 -6.39 18.10 -10.37
N ARG A 288 -7.26 17.98 -11.37
CA ARG A 288 -6.82 17.91 -12.76
C ARG A 288 -6.46 19.33 -13.24
N PRO A 289 -5.49 19.49 -14.16
CA PRO A 289 -5.25 20.80 -14.77
C PRO A 289 -6.54 21.38 -15.34
N TYR A 290 -6.81 22.67 -15.13
CA TYR A 290 -8.02 23.34 -15.63
C TYR A 290 -9.36 22.74 -15.17
N ASP A 291 -9.43 22.04 -14.03
CA ASP A 291 -10.68 21.40 -13.55
C ASP A 291 -11.84 22.41 -13.37
N LYS A 292 -11.51 23.68 -13.10
CA LYS A 292 -12.47 24.79 -12.95
C LYS A 292 -13.03 25.30 -14.28
N ILE A 293 -12.46 24.88 -15.41
CA ILE A 293 -12.88 25.28 -16.75
C ILE A 293 -13.66 24.13 -17.37
N SER A 294 -14.84 24.44 -17.90
CA SER A 294 -15.67 23.45 -18.56
C SER A 294 -14.94 22.86 -19.77
N THR A 295 -15.12 21.55 -19.97
CA THR A 295 -14.54 20.79 -21.09
C THR A 295 -14.84 21.42 -22.46
N ALA A 296 -15.99 22.10 -22.60
CA ALA A 296 -16.38 22.79 -23.83
C ALA A 296 -15.64 24.13 -24.07
N THR A 297 -15.06 24.72 -23.03
CA THR A 297 -14.34 26.01 -23.09
C THR A 297 -12.84 25.81 -23.33
N LEU A 298 -12.30 24.61 -23.04
CA LEU A 298 -10.89 24.26 -23.27
C LEU A 298 -10.51 24.17 -24.76
N THR A 299 -11.49 24.17 -25.67
CA THR A 299 -11.23 24.15 -27.11
C THR A 299 -10.93 25.54 -27.69
N ASP A 300 -11.16 26.62 -26.93
CA ASP A 300 -10.85 28.00 -27.35
C ASP A 300 -9.47 28.43 -26.82
N TYR A 301 -8.46 28.27 -27.67
CA TYR A 301 -7.03 28.51 -27.38
C TYR A 301 -6.73 29.91 -26.78
N GLN A 302 -7.44 30.95 -27.21
CA GLN A 302 -7.23 32.33 -26.73
C GLN A 302 -7.52 32.49 -25.23
N ASN A 303 -8.40 31.65 -24.66
CA ASN A 303 -8.72 31.69 -23.22
C ASN A 303 -7.70 30.93 -22.36
N LEU A 304 -6.93 30.00 -22.95
CA LEU A 304 -5.96 29.17 -22.22
C LEU A 304 -4.67 29.93 -21.91
N THR A 305 -4.22 30.82 -22.81
CA THR A 305 -2.99 31.61 -22.61
C THR A 305 -3.14 32.73 -21.59
N GLU A 306 -4.36 33.23 -21.36
CA GLU A 306 -4.64 34.30 -20.40
C GLU A 306 -5.08 33.78 -19.02
N ASN A 307 -5.49 32.50 -18.90
CA ASN A 307 -5.98 31.89 -17.65
C ASN A 307 -5.41 30.48 -17.42
N ILE A 308 -4.08 30.34 -17.39
CA ILE A 308 -3.44 29.07 -17.01
C ILE A 308 -3.70 28.81 -15.52
N SER A 309 -4.72 28.02 -15.22
CA SER A 309 -5.03 27.54 -13.86
C SER A 309 -4.48 26.12 -13.67
N ILE A 310 -3.14 26.00 -13.58
CA ILE A 310 -2.54 24.80 -12.98
C ILE A 310 -2.94 24.80 -11.49
N PRO A 311 -3.33 23.65 -10.90
CA PRO A 311 -3.68 23.58 -9.49
C PRO A 311 -2.56 24.14 -8.61
N ASP A 312 -2.92 24.93 -7.60
CA ASP A 312 -1.96 25.42 -6.63
C ASP A 312 -1.31 24.23 -5.93
N LEU A 313 0.03 24.19 -5.96
CA LEU A 313 0.77 23.19 -5.20
C LEU A 313 0.47 23.36 -3.70
N PRO A 314 0.45 22.26 -2.90
CA PRO A 314 0.24 22.36 -1.47
C PRO A 314 1.21 23.37 -0.84
N LYS A 315 0.70 24.30 -0.01
CA LYS A 315 1.55 25.35 0.62
C LYS A 315 2.70 24.77 1.45
N THR A 316 2.54 23.54 1.91
CA THR A 316 3.51 22.75 2.69
C THR A 316 4.61 22.12 1.83
N LEU A 317 4.46 22.06 0.50
CA LEU A 317 5.43 21.45 -0.40
C LEU A 317 6.70 22.31 -0.50
N THR A 318 7.83 21.72 -0.14
CA THR A 318 9.17 22.33 -0.24
C THR A 318 10.18 21.33 -0.82
N GLY A 319 11.34 21.81 -1.25
CA GLY A 319 12.46 20.99 -1.73
C GLY A 319 12.33 20.49 -3.18
N GLN A 320 13.01 19.37 -3.45
CA GLN A 320 13.24 18.79 -4.79
C GLN A 320 12.01 18.56 -5.69
N LEU A 321 10.88 18.02 -5.22
CA LEU A 321 9.61 17.87 -5.96
C LEU A 321 9.07 19.23 -6.43
N LYS A 322 9.16 20.27 -5.61
CA LYS A 322 8.72 21.61 -6.01
C LYS A 322 9.61 22.15 -7.12
N ASP A 323 10.93 22.01 -6.96
CA ASP A 323 11.91 22.46 -7.95
C ASP A 323 11.81 21.66 -9.25
N LEU A 324 11.55 20.36 -9.16
CA LEU A 324 11.31 19.46 -10.29
C LEU A 324 10.11 19.91 -11.10
N ILE A 325 8.95 20.10 -10.45
CA ILE A 325 7.72 20.55 -11.09
C ILE A 325 7.92 21.91 -11.76
N PHE A 326 8.54 22.86 -11.05
CA PHE A 326 8.81 24.19 -11.60
C PHE A 326 9.72 24.15 -12.83
N LYS A 327 10.74 23.28 -12.85
CA LYS A 327 11.59 23.09 -14.04
C LYS A 327 10.83 22.46 -15.22
N CYS A 328 9.93 21.51 -14.96
CA CYS A 328 9.09 20.90 -16.01
C CYS A 328 8.14 21.92 -16.65
N HIS A 329 7.69 22.93 -15.91
CA HIS A 329 6.73 23.94 -16.35
C HIS A 329 7.36 25.25 -16.87
N ARG A 330 8.64 25.25 -17.29
CA ARG A 330 9.24 26.43 -17.94
C ARG A 330 8.42 26.82 -19.18
N GLU A 331 8.10 28.11 -19.29
CA GLU A 331 7.28 28.66 -20.39
C GLU A 331 7.93 28.42 -21.75
N ILE A 332 9.25 28.63 -21.85
CA ILE A 332 10.02 28.39 -23.06
C ILE A 332 10.36 26.89 -23.13
N PRO A 333 9.90 26.12 -24.15
CA PRO A 333 10.03 24.65 -24.16
C PRO A 333 11.48 24.17 -24.08
N LYS A 334 12.39 24.82 -24.82
CA LYS A 334 13.83 24.51 -24.84
C LYS A 334 14.56 24.79 -23.51
N GLU A 335 13.93 25.49 -22.56
CA GLU A 335 14.50 25.73 -21.23
C GLU A 335 14.10 24.65 -20.23
N ARG A 336 13.18 23.75 -20.60
CA ARG A 336 12.86 22.58 -19.79
C ARG A 336 14.04 21.62 -19.83
N PRO A 337 14.36 20.96 -18.71
CA PRO A 337 15.41 19.94 -18.68
C PRO A 337 14.98 18.70 -19.49
N THR A 338 15.95 18.02 -20.09
CA THR A 338 15.71 16.71 -20.71
C THR A 338 15.39 15.66 -19.65
N ALA A 339 14.81 14.52 -20.06
CA ALA A 339 14.57 13.40 -19.14
C ALA A 339 15.87 12.87 -18.49
N GLU A 340 16.98 12.86 -19.23
CA GLU A 340 18.31 12.52 -18.72
C GLU A 340 18.76 13.50 -17.63
N ASN A 341 18.63 14.80 -17.86
CA ASN A 341 18.95 15.83 -16.88
C ASN A 341 18.06 15.70 -15.64
N LEU A 342 16.77 15.40 -15.79
CA LEU A 342 15.88 15.19 -14.64
C LEU A 342 16.27 13.96 -13.82
N LEU A 343 16.60 12.84 -14.47
CA LEU A 343 17.13 11.66 -13.78
C LEU A 343 18.42 11.98 -13.02
N LYS A 344 19.33 12.71 -13.66
CA LYS A 344 20.64 13.05 -13.09
C LYS A 344 20.56 14.09 -11.97
N ASP A 345 19.69 15.10 -12.10
CA ASP A 345 19.67 16.23 -11.17
C ASP A 345 18.77 15.97 -9.96
N PHE A 346 17.76 15.11 -10.10
CA PHE A 346 16.78 14.83 -9.05
C PHE A 346 16.82 13.37 -8.59
N PHE A 347 16.83 12.42 -9.52
CA PHE A 347 16.68 10.99 -9.20
C PHE A 347 18.01 10.21 -9.14
N SER A 348 19.16 10.88 -9.15
CA SER A 348 20.49 10.26 -9.11
C SER A 348 20.94 9.85 -7.72
N LEU A 349 20.23 10.29 -6.70
CA LEU A 349 20.46 9.86 -5.32
C LEU A 349 19.93 8.43 -5.21
N GLU A 350 20.75 7.51 -4.69
CA GLU A 350 20.33 6.12 -4.44
C GLU A 350 19.10 6.02 -3.49
N ASN A 351 18.73 7.12 -2.83
CA ASN A 351 17.61 7.23 -1.89
C ASN A 351 16.62 8.32 -2.29
N ASN A 352 15.32 8.04 -2.15
CA ASN A 352 14.24 9.01 -2.34
C ASN A 352 14.24 10.03 -1.17
N PRO A 353 14.41 11.35 -1.41
CA PRO A 353 14.52 12.39 -0.38
C PRO A 353 13.19 12.72 0.30
N TYR A 354 12.07 12.28 -0.29
CA TYR A 354 10.73 12.35 0.26
C TYR A 354 10.36 11.10 1.05
N LEU A 355 11.25 10.11 1.10
CA LEU A 355 11.27 9.21 2.25
C LEU A 355 11.70 10.01 3.47
N LEU A 356 10.77 10.79 4.03
CA LEU A 356 10.85 11.28 5.41
C LEU A 356 10.72 10.07 6.33
N GLN A 357 11.74 9.24 6.49
CA GLN A 357 11.69 8.08 7.38
C GLN A 357 10.31 7.36 7.37
N THR A 358 9.65 7.24 6.21
CA THR A 358 8.44 6.41 6.07
C THR A 358 8.97 5.00 5.97
N ASN A 359 9.42 4.57 7.13
CA ASN A 359 9.72 3.21 7.44
C ASN A 359 8.47 2.42 7.01
N PRO A 360 8.62 1.24 6.37
CA PRO A 360 7.56 0.23 6.31
C PRO A 360 6.84 0.09 7.67
N GLU A 361 7.55 0.42 8.76
CA GLU A 361 7.02 0.62 10.10
C GLU A 361 6.01 1.78 10.30
N THR A 362 5.45 2.48 9.31
CA THR A 362 4.40 3.52 9.53
C THR A 362 3.12 3.36 8.70
N GLU A 363 3.12 2.50 7.68
CA GLU A 363 1.87 1.84 7.24
C GLU A 363 1.49 0.79 8.29
N ALA A 364 0.20 0.50 8.46
CA ALA A 364 -0.24 -0.51 9.41
C ALA A 364 0.34 -1.90 9.05
N GLU A 365 1.52 -2.24 9.60
CA GLU A 365 2.12 -3.57 9.48
C GLU A 365 1.32 -4.54 10.35
N PHE A 366 0.47 -5.32 9.70
CA PHE A 366 -0.08 -6.53 10.29
C PHE A 366 1.07 -7.52 10.44
N PHE A 367 1.40 -7.85 11.69
CA PHE A 367 2.49 -8.76 11.96
C PHE A 367 2.05 -10.18 11.61
N SER A 368 2.63 -10.77 10.55
CA SER A 368 2.38 -12.16 10.15
C SER A 368 3.67 -12.98 10.22
N CYS A 369 3.81 -13.81 11.26
CA CYS A 369 4.70 -14.96 11.26
C CYS A 369 3.88 -16.21 10.94
N GLY A 370 4.41 -17.28 10.34
CA GLY A 370 3.62 -18.45 9.88
C GLY A 370 2.74 -19.14 10.94
N PHE A 371 2.96 -18.85 12.23
CA PHE A 371 2.16 -19.25 13.38
C PHE A 371 0.91 -18.36 13.66
N MET A 372 0.81 -17.21 12.98
CA MET A 372 -0.24 -16.19 13.14
C MET A 372 -1.27 -16.21 12.01
N ASP A 373 -1.29 -17.24 11.15
CA ASP A 373 -2.34 -17.43 10.17
C ASP A 373 -3.72 -17.31 10.90
N ARG A 374 -4.50 -16.26 10.58
CA ARG A 374 -5.77 -15.86 11.22
C ARG A 374 -5.69 -15.06 12.53
N THR A 375 -4.65 -14.29 12.80
CA THR A 375 -4.62 -13.38 13.95
C THR A 375 -4.18 -11.98 13.52
N ASP A 376 -5.13 -11.05 13.51
CA ASP A 376 -4.91 -9.67 13.06
C ASP A 376 -4.43 -8.83 14.25
N ILE A 377 -3.10 -8.75 14.41
CA ILE A 377 -2.46 -7.88 15.38
C ILE A 377 -1.67 -6.82 14.61
N PHE A 378 -1.99 -5.58 14.91
CA PHE A 378 -1.27 -4.42 14.42
C PHE A 378 -0.15 -4.08 15.40
N VAL A 379 1.11 -4.07 14.93
CA VAL A 379 2.26 -3.68 15.76
C VAL A 379 2.57 -2.21 15.50
N ALA A 380 2.24 -1.37 16.49
CA ALA A 380 2.39 0.07 16.39
C ALA A 380 3.85 0.50 16.48
N ASP A 381 4.59 -0.05 17.44
CA ASP A 381 6.02 0.17 17.57
C ASP A 381 6.70 -0.96 18.34
N SER A 382 8.00 -1.12 18.13
CA SER A 382 8.80 -2.13 18.81
C SER A 382 10.22 -1.61 19.06
N CYS A 383 10.57 -1.35 20.33
CA CYS A 383 11.96 -1.11 20.73
C CYS A 383 12.67 -2.44 20.90
N THR A 384 13.29 -2.87 19.81
CA THR A 384 14.21 -4.00 19.81
C THR A 384 15.43 -3.52 19.04
N ASP A 385 16.57 -3.34 19.72
CA ASP A 385 17.82 -2.86 19.12
C ASP A 385 18.04 -3.50 17.76
N LYS A 386 18.20 -2.69 16.70
CA LYS A 386 18.26 -3.19 15.33
C LYS A 386 19.31 -4.31 15.17
N GLU A 387 20.42 -4.22 15.90
CA GLU A 387 21.46 -5.25 15.96
C GLU A 387 21.07 -6.44 16.86
N ALA A 388 20.60 -6.21 18.09
CA ALA A 388 20.26 -7.29 19.03
C ALA A 388 19.07 -8.15 18.55
N THR A 389 18.16 -7.58 17.78
CA THR A 389 17.00 -8.29 17.22
C THR A 389 17.35 -9.09 15.98
N GLN A 390 18.38 -8.68 15.24
CA GLN A 390 18.79 -9.35 14.02
C GLN A 390 19.39 -10.73 14.33
N ILE A 391 20.28 -10.78 15.32
CA ILE A 391 21.03 -12.00 15.69
C ILE A 391 20.65 -12.57 17.08
N GLY A 392 19.94 -11.82 17.93
CA GLY A 392 19.45 -12.29 19.23
C GLY A 392 20.47 -12.16 20.38
N TYR A 393 19.98 -12.15 21.62
CA TYR A 393 20.82 -12.13 22.84
C TYR A 393 21.88 -13.23 22.88
N TYR A 394 21.53 -14.46 22.51
CA TYR A 394 22.46 -15.58 22.63
C TYR A 394 23.66 -15.49 21.68
N GLU A 395 23.52 -14.79 20.55
CA GLU A 395 24.60 -14.56 19.60
C GLU A 395 25.33 -13.24 19.84
N SER A 396 24.58 -12.16 20.08
CA SER A 396 25.15 -10.82 20.32
C SER A 396 25.80 -10.64 21.68
N GLY A 397 25.35 -11.39 22.70
CA GLY A 397 25.67 -11.12 24.11
C GLY A 397 25.01 -9.85 24.67
N MET A 398 24.28 -9.09 23.84
CA MET A 398 23.58 -7.86 24.22
C MET A 398 22.16 -8.20 24.65
N ARG A 399 21.83 -7.85 25.90
CA ARG A 399 20.53 -8.16 26.49
C ARG A 399 19.51 -7.10 26.06
N PRO A 400 18.31 -7.49 25.60
CA PRO A 400 17.25 -6.54 25.26
C PRO A 400 16.86 -5.71 26.48
N THR A 401 16.87 -4.38 26.32
CA THR A 401 16.53 -3.43 27.39
C THR A 401 15.09 -2.94 27.31
N GLY A 402 14.47 -2.99 26.13
CA GLY A 402 13.12 -2.47 25.90
C GLY A 402 13.10 -0.94 25.90
N TYR A 403 11.91 -0.35 26.03
CA TYR A 403 11.75 1.10 26.16
C TYR A 403 12.37 1.61 27.47
N ASP A 404 12.87 2.85 27.46
CA ASP A 404 13.33 3.50 28.68
C ASP A 404 12.17 3.58 29.70
N HIS A 405 12.42 3.13 30.92
CA HIS A 405 11.42 3.14 31.99
C HIS A 405 10.96 4.56 32.35
N TYR A 406 11.78 5.57 32.08
CA TYR A 406 11.38 6.97 32.20
C TYR A 406 10.24 7.32 31.25
N ASP A 407 10.34 6.89 29.99
CA ASP A 407 9.36 7.16 28.94
C ASP A 407 8.04 6.40 29.16
N LEU A 408 8.07 5.34 29.97
CA LEU A 408 6.88 4.58 30.38
C LEU A 408 6.13 5.20 31.58
N ASN A 409 6.50 6.42 32.00
CA ASN A 409 5.78 7.23 32.98
C ASN A 409 4.79 8.15 32.29
N CYS A 410 3.63 7.60 31.97
CA CYS A 410 2.72 8.17 30.99
C CYS A 410 1.71 9.12 31.64
N PRO A 411 1.65 10.42 31.26
CA PRO A 411 0.68 11.36 31.82
C PRO A 411 -0.77 10.93 31.64
N ILE A 412 -1.58 11.24 32.65
CA ILE A 412 -3.03 11.01 32.67
C ILE A 412 -3.74 12.36 32.80
N GLU A 413 -4.71 12.59 31.93
CA GLU A 413 -5.69 13.66 32.11
C GLU A 413 -6.85 13.12 32.95
N VAL A 414 -6.98 13.67 34.16
CA VAL A 414 -8.02 13.34 35.15
C VAL A 414 -9.06 14.45 35.13
N GLU A 415 -10.32 14.09 34.89
CA GLU A 415 -11.45 15.02 34.88
C GLU A 415 -12.45 14.65 35.99
N ASN A 416 -13.39 15.55 36.30
CA ASN A 416 -14.42 15.27 37.32
C ASN A 416 -15.41 14.16 36.90
N VAL A 417 -15.42 13.77 35.62
CA VAL A 417 -16.27 12.74 35.04
C VAL A 417 -15.42 11.88 34.11
N PRO A 418 -15.57 10.54 34.09
CA PRO A 418 -14.89 9.69 33.13
C PRO A 418 -15.19 10.15 31.70
N TYR A 419 -14.14 10.14 30.88
CA TYR A 419 -14.17 10.62 29.51
C TYR A 419 -14.87 9.58 28.61
N ARG A 420 -15.88 10.02 27.86
CA ARG A 420 -16.80 9.18 27.07
C ARG A 420 -16.96 9.72 25.65
N ASP A 421 -15.83 9.83 24.97
CA ASP A 421 -15.80 10.35 23.61
C ASP A 421 -16.72 9.57 22.70
N LYS A 422 -17.61 10.32 22.05
CA LYS A 422 -18.35 9.90 20.87
C LYS A 422 -18.15 10.99 19.80
N PRO A 423 -18.10 10.65 18.51
CA PRO A 423 -18.05 11.66 17.46
C PRO A 423 -19.31 12.56 17.49
N ASP A 424 -19.14 13.83 17.11
CA ASP A 424 -20.28 14.73 16.86
C ASP A 424 -21.02 14.26 15.60
N GLU A 425 -22.36 14.26 15.63
CA GLU A 425 -23.22 13.81 14.52
C GLU A 425 -22.98 12.34 14.09
N TRP A 426 -22.60 11.48 15.05
CA TRP A 426 -22.32 10.07 14.76
C TRP A 426 -23.59 9.27 14.44
N SER A 427 -23.61 8.59 13.29
CA SER A 427 -24.76 7.79 12.84
C SER A 427 -25.06 6.57 13.73
N LEU A 428 -24.19 6.23 14.67
CA LEU A 428 -24.27 5.05 15.55
C LEU A 428 -24.55 5.44 17.01
N GLU A 429 -25.05 6.65 17.24
CA GLU A 429 -25.35 7.12 18.60
C GLU A 429 -26.42 6.27 19.31
N GLU A 430 -27.45 5.82 18.59
CA GLU A 430 -28.46 4.92 19.13
C GLU A 430 -27.85 3.57 19.56
N ASP A 431 -27.00 2.97 18.72
CA ASP A 431 -26.31 1.71 19.03
C ASP A 431 -25.42 1.85 20.27
N TYR A 432 -24.74 2.98 20.43
CA TYR A 432 -23.94 3.25 21.63
C TYR A 432 -24.80 3.33 22.88
N ILE A 433 -25.90 4.08 22.84
CA ILE A 433 -26.80 4.24 23.99
C ILE A 433 -27.38 2.89 24.40
N ASP A 434 -27.84 2.09 23.43
CA ASP A 434 -28.42 0.77 23.68
C ASP A 434 -27.40 -0.18 24.33
N ASN A 435 -26.19 -0.25 23.77
CA ASN A 435 -25.10 -1.04 24.34
C ASN A 435 -24.73 -0.58 25.75
N LEU A 436 -24.62 0.74 25.99
CA LEU A 436 -24.28 1.31 27.28
C LEU A 436 -25.35 0.95 28.34
N GLU A 437 -26.63 1.07 27.99
CA GLU A 437 -27.73 0.69 28.88
C GLU A 437 -27.70 -0.80 29.23
N GLU A 438 -27.42 -1.67 28.27
CA GLU A 438 -27.29 -3.11 28.49
C GLU A 438 -26.18 -3.41 29.49
N PHE A 439 -24.98 -2.86 29.26
CA PHE A 439 -23.84 -3.11 30.13
C PHE A 439 -24.00 -2.46 31.53
N LEU A 440 -24.70 -1.32 31.63
CA LEU A 440 -25.13 -0.77 32.92
C LEU A 440 -26.07 -1.72 33.68
N LYS A 441 -27.03 -2.36 32.99
CA LYS A 441 -27.91 -3.36 33.59
C LYS A 441 -27.12 -4.59 34.05
N LEU A 442 -26.16 -5.06 33.25
CA LEU A 442 -25.29 -6.20 33.59
C LEU A 442 -24.36 -5.89 34.79
N SER A 443 -23.79 -4.70 34.84
CA SER A 443 -22.95 -4.26 35.96
C SER A 443 -23.75 -4.13 37.26
N LYS A 444 -24.95 -3.56 37.22
CA LYS A 444 -25.85 -3.51 38.39
C LYS A 444 -26.18 -4.91 38.92
N LYS A 445 -26.28 -5.90 38.02
CA LYS A 445 -26.47 -7.32 38.35
C LYS A 445 -25.17 -8.03 38.75
N LYS A 446 -24.03 -7.34 38.78
CA LYS A 446 -22.68 -7.89 39.06
C LYS A 446 -22.29 -9.04 38.12
N VAL A 447 -22.78 -9.01 36.89
CA VAL A 447 -22.38 -9.94 35.83
C VAL A 447 -21.04 -9.51 35.24
N ILE A 448 -20.82 -8.19 35.14
CA ILE A 448 -19.55 -7.58 34.75
C ILE A 448 -19.16 -6.53 35.80
N ASP A 449 -17.86 -6.28 35.94
CA ASP A 449 -17.36 -5.21 36.80
C ASP A 449 -17.52 -3.84 36.15
N ASN A 450 -17.54 -2.78 36.96
CA ASN A 450 -17.55 -1.40 36.48
C ASN A 450 -16.59 -0.56 37.31
N ASN A 451 -15.31 -0.73 37.00
CA ASN A 451 -14.23 -0.01 37.65
C ASN A 451 -13.75 1.14 36.74
N PRO A 452 -13.28 2.25 37.33
CA PRO A 452 -12.54 3.26 36.59
C PRO A 452 -11.30 2.63 35.93
N THR A 453 -11.06 2.99 34.69
CA THR A 453 -9.91 2.55 33.89
C THR A 453 -9.23 3.76 33.27
N VAL A 454 -8.08 3.57 32.62
CA VAL A 454 -7.54 4.55 31.68
C VAL A 454 -7.57 4.02 30.27
N ALA A 455 -7.67 4.94 29.33
CA ALA A 455 -7.72 4.69 27.91
C ALA A 455 -6.57 5.45 27.23
N LEU A 456 -5.92 4.83 26.25
CA LEU A 456 -4.91 5.50 25.43
C LEU A 456 -5.63 6.44 24.46
N LYS A 457 -5.34 7.74 24.51
CA LYS A 457 -5.97 8.77 23.66
C LYS A 457 -5.00 9.44 22.70
N GLY A 458 -3.70 9.37 22.98
CA GLY A 458 -2.67 9.85 22.08
C GLY A 458 -1.45 8.95 22.16
N LEU A 459 -0.87 8.65 20.99
CA LEU A 459 0.35 7.89 20.85
C LEU A 459 1.22 8.58 19.82
N THR A 460 2.31 9.20 20.26
CA THR A 460 3.24 9.89 19.36
C THR A 460 4.57 9.17 19.36
N PHE A 461 5.05 8.83 18.18
CA PHE A 461 6.43 8.39 17.96
C PHE A 461 7.20 9.56 17.37
N ALA A 462 8.14 10.13 18.12
CA ALA A 462 9.03 11.16 17.62
C ALA A 462 10.43 10.57 17.37
N ARG A 463 10.96 10.77 16.16
CA ARG A 463 12.39 10.67 15.86
C ARG A 463 12.89 12.08 15.50
N PRO A 464 13.15 12.96 16.48
CA PRO A 464 13.51 14.34 16.20
C PRO A 464 14.98 14.47 15.82
N GLY A 465 15.28 14.75 14.55
CA GLY A 465 16.55 15.34 14.11
C GLY A 465 17.82 14.50 14.35
N GLU A 466 19.00 15.14 14.21
CA GLU A 466 20.34 14.51 14.16
C GLU A 466 20.77 13.74 15.42
N ASP A 467 19.97 13.73 16.49
CA ASP A 467 20.20 12.94 17.71
C ASP A 467 19.21 11.77 17.78
N GLU A 468 19.72 10.55 17.63
CA GLU A 468 18.99 9.28 17.43
C GLU A 468 18.19 8.75 18.64
N ASN A 469 17.58 9.59 19.48
CA ASN A 469 16.76 9.10 20.59
C ASN A 469 15.30 8.92 20.15
N GLN A 470 14.84 7.66 20.09
CA GLN A 470 13.44 7.30 19.86
C GLN A 470 12.60 7.73 21.07
N LEU A 471 11.76 8.76 20.90
CA LEU A 471 10.86 9.22 21.95
C LEU A 471 9.44 8.71 21.68
N ILE A 472 8.83 8.10 22.70
CA ILE A 472 7.46 7.61 22.65
C ILE A 472 6.67 8.35 23.70
N GLU A 473 5.61 9.02 23.27
CA GLU A 473 4.71 9.72 24.17
C GLU A 473 3.35 9.04 24.18
N PHE A 474 2.95 8.56 25.36
CA PHE A 474 1.60 8.07 25.63
C PHE A 474 0.79 9.14 26.36
N ILE A 475 -0.42 9.40 25.87
CA ILE A 475 -1.39 10.27 26.53
C ILE A 475 -2.58 9.43 26.95
N PHE A 476 -2.76 9.27 28.26
CA PHE A 476 -3.89 8.53 28.85
C PHE A 476 -4.97 9.48 29.36
N LYS A 477 -6.23 9.01 29.35
CA LYS A 477 -7.37 9.68 30.01
C LYS A 477 -8.22 8.69 30.79
N GLU A 478 -8.90 9.15 31.84
CA GLU A 478 -9.83 8.32 32.62
C GLU A 478 -11.05 7.88 31.80
N SER A 479 -11.46 6.63 31.94
CA SER A 479 -12.68 6.07 31.33
C SER A 479 -13.35 5.05 32.28
N ASP A 480 -14.43 4.40 31.83
CA ASP A 480 -15.12 3.36 32.58
C ASP A 480 -15.24 2.04 31.78
N TYR A 481 -15.24 0.89 32.48
CA TYR A 481 -15.25 -0.42 31.81
C TYR A 481 -16.51 -0.65 30.97
N ILE A 482 -17.64 -0.06 31.37
CA ILE A 482 -18.91 -0.22 30.66
C ILE A 482 -18.89 0.52 29.31
N HIS A 483 -18.35 1.74 29.26
CA HIS A 483 -18.13 2.51 28.04
C HIS A 483 -17.23 1.74 27.07
N HIS A 484 -16.13 1.15 27.57
CA HIS A 484 -15.28 0.26 26.77
C HIS A 484 -16.08 -0.86 26.12
N ARG A 485 -16.93 -1.56 26.90
CA ARG A 485 -17.75 -2.66 26.38
C ARG A 485 -18.74 -2.19 25.32
N ALA A 486 -19.34 -1.02 25.51
CA ALA A 486 -20.28 -0.45 24.55
C ALA A 486 -19.61 -0.11 23.20
N MET A 487 -18.48 0.59 23.23
CA MET A 487 -17.75 0.96 22.00
C MET A 487 -17.17 -0.27 21.28
N ARG A 488 -16.75 -1.29 22.03
CA ARG A 488 -16.25 -2.54 21.46
C ARG A 488 -17.32 -3.32 20.69
N ASN A 489 -18.57 -3.33 21.16
CA ASN A 489 -19.65 -3.98 20.43
C ASN A 489 -19.82 -3.33 19.04
N ILE A 490 -19.85 -2.00 19.00
CA ILE A 490 -19.92 -1.24 17.74
C ILE A 490 -18.75 -1.55 16.82
N TRP A 491 -17.51 -1.53 17.33
CA TRP A 491 -16.32 -1.88 16.54
C TRP A 491 -16.42 -3.28 15.95
N THR A 492 -16.90 -4.25 16.73
CA THR A 492 -16.97 -5.65 16.31
C THR A 492 -17.87 -5.80 15.07
N ASP A 493 -18.93 -5.00 15.00
CA ASP A 493 -19.91 -5.00 13.90
C ASP A 493 -19.41 -4.30 12.62
N PHE A 494 -18.29 -3.57 12.68
CA PHE A 494 -17.72 -2.92 11.49
C PHE A 494 -17.18 -3.93 10.48
N SER A 495 -17.39 -3.62 9.20
CA SER A 495 -16.71 -4.30 8.11
C SER A 495 -15.19 -4.07 8.17
N ASN A 496 -14.42 -4.98 7.56
CA ASN A 496 -12.96 -4.84 7.49
C ASN A 496 -12.51 -3.54 6.79
N GLN A 497 -13.34 -2.98 5.91
CA GLN A 497 -13.07 -1.70 5.27
C GLN A 497 -13.23 -0.55 6.27
N GLN A 498 -14.36 -0.50 6.98
CA GLN A 498 -14.62 0.51 8.02
C GLN A 498 -13.54 0.48 9.11
N LYS A 499 -13.14 -0.71 9.58
CA LYS A 499 -12.05 -0.86 10.57
C LYS A 499 -10.71 -0.29 10.10
N LYS A 500 -10.44 -0.31 8.79
CA LYS A 500 -9.21 0.26 8.21
C LYS A 500 -9.30 1.77 8.04
N GLU A 501 -10.47 2.27 7.68
CA GLU A 501 -10.73 3.72 7.57
C GLU A 501 -10.59 4.41 8.94
N GLU A 502 -10.98 3.73 10.02
CA GLU A 502 -10.82 4.16 11.41
C GLU A 502 -9.42 3.93 12.01
N LEU A 503 -8.41 3.53 11.22
CA LEU A 503 -7.03 3.41 11.71
C LEU A 503 -6.03 3.73 10.58
N PRO A 504 -5.94 4.99 10.17
CA PRO A 504 -5.17 5.37 8.98
C PRO A 504 -3.64 5.37 9.20
N SER A 505 -3.15 5.39 10.45
CA SER A 505 -1.73 5.51 10.79
C SER A 505 -1.36 4.77 12.07
N LYS A 506 -0.07 4.40 12.21
CA LYS A 506 0.45 3.78 13.43
C LYS A 506 0.39 4.67 14.68
N ALA A 507 0.38 6.00 14.49
CA ALA A 507 0.27 6.99 15.57
C ALA A 507 -1.18 7.41 15.87
N ASP A 508 -2.13 7.05 15.01
CA ASP A 508 -3.51 7.51 15.15
C ASP A 508 -4.29 6.53 16.02
N VAL A 509 -4.66 6.99 17.21
CA VAL A 509 -5.56 6.28 18.11
C VAL A 509 -6.91 6.97 18.02
N HIS A 510 -7.91 6.34 17.38
CA HIS A 510 -9.27 6.89 17.37
C HIS A 510 -9.79 6.92 18.82
N PRO A 511 -9.95 8.13 19.41
CA PRO A 511 -10.08 8.24 20.86
C PRO A 511 -11.40 7.66 21.36
N PHE A 512 -12.43 7.53 20.52
CA PHE A 512 -13.71 6.98 20.95
C PHE A 512 -13.74 5.45 20.96
N PHE A 513 -12.94 4.75 20.13
CA PHE A 513 -12.86 3.28 20.17
C PHE A 513 -11.78 2.75 21.12
N SER A 514 -10.71 3.51 21.32
CA SER A 514 -9.62 3.15 22.23
C SER A 514 -10.02 3.41 23.68
N ASN A 515 -10.36 2.35 24.42
CA ASN A 515 -10.89 2.46 25.77
C ASN A 515 -10.23 1.56 26.82
N THR A 516 -9.23 0.76 26.43
CA THR A 516 -8.40 -0.04 27.37
C THR A 516 -6.95 -0.14 26.89
N PHE A 517 -6.02 -0.36 27.84
CA PHE A 517 -4.62 -0.61 27.56
C PHE A 517 -4.12 -1.79 28.39
N GLY A 518 -3.79 -2.91 27.72
CA GLY A 518 -3.38 -4.15 28.36
C GLY A 518 -1.87 -4.36 28.38
N LEU A 519 -1.32 -4.75 29.52
CA LEU A 519 0.08 -5.13 29.71
C LEU A 519 0.23 -6.65 29.71
N HIS A 520 1.18 -7.16 28.93
CA HIS A 520 1.41 -8.61 28.76
C HIS A 520 2.89 -8.95 28.95
N VAL A 521 3.24 -9.62 30.05
CA VAL A 521 4.64 -9.88 30.41
C VAL A 521 4.90 -11.36 30.55
N ALA A 522 5.69 -11.92 29.64
CA ALA A 522 6.17 -13.30 29.72
C ALA A 522 7.21 -13.49 30.82
N VAL A 523 7.33 -14.72 31.35
CA VAL A 523 8.30 -15.06 32.39
C VAL A 523 9.22 -16.17 31.88
N LEU A 524 10.53 -15.92 31.97
CA LEU A 524 11.59 -16.93 31.80
C LEU A 524 12.18 -17.28 33.17
N THR A 525 12.15 -18.56 33.53
CA THR A 525 12.57 -19.01 34.87
C THR A 525 14.09 -19.09 35.03
N ASP A 526 14.55 -19.12 36.29
CA ASP A 526 15.92 -19.50 36.64
C ASP A 526 15.94 -20.94 37.19
N GLU A 527 16.39 -21.88 36.37
CA GLU A 527 16.54 -23.29 36.77
C GLU A 527 17.89 -23.57 37.47
N GLY A 528 18.72 -22.54 37.65
CA GLY A 528 20.07 -22.63 38.17
C GLY A 528 21.15 -22.80 37.09
N PRO A 529 22.42 -22.98 37.53
CA PRO A 529 23.56 -23.14 36.64
C PRO A 529 23.38 -24.34 35.70
N ASP A 530 23.80 -24.19 34.45
CA ASP A 530 23.82 -25.23 33.40
C ASP A 530 22.46 -25.86 33.03
N LYS A 531 21.35 -25.37 33.60
CA LYS A 531 20.00 -25.79 33.22
C LYS A 531 19.34 -24.78 32.29
N PRO A 532 18.68 -25.24 31.21
CA PRO A 532 17.95 -24.35 30.30
C PRO A 532 16.80 -23.68 31.03
N GLN A 533 16.52 -22.43 30.69
CA GLN A 533 15.36 -21.70 31.21
C GLN A 533 14.06 -22.33 30.72
N LYS A 534 12.97 -22.07 31.43
CA LYS A 534 11.63 -22.44 30.97
C LYS A 534 10.78 -21.21 30.70
N PHE A 535 10.00 -21.28 29.63
CA PHE A 535 8.97 -20.30 29.30
C PHE A 535 7.65 -20.73 29.93
N LEU A 536 6.99 -19.78 30.61
CA LEU A 536 5.71 -20.00 31.29
C LEU A 536 4.51 -19.70 30.37
N PHE A 537 3.61 -20.67 30.24
CA PHE A 537 2.29 -20.56 29.62
C PHE A 537 1.17 -20.81 30.64
N PRO A 538 0.57 -19.75 31.21
CA PRO A 538 -0.66 -19.89 31.99
C PRO A 538 -1.84 -20.19 31.05
N ARG A 539 -2.89 -20.81 31.60
CA ARG A 539 -4.12 -21.14 30.88
C ARG A 539 -5.31 -20.58 31.61
N ARG A 540 -6.14 -19.78 30.94
CA ARG A 540 -7.34 -19.17 31.55
C ARG A 540 -8.39 -20.22 31.88
N ALA A 541 -9.20 -19.97 32.90
CA ALA A 541 -10.37 -20.80 33.20
C ALA A 541 -11.36 -20.80 32.02
N GLN A 542 -12.07 -21.92 31.82
CA GLN A 542 -13.10 -22.04 30.80
C GLN A 542 -14.46 -21.61 31.39
N ARG A 543 -14.71 -20.30 31.43
CA ARG A 543 -15.96 -19.70 31.95
C ARG A 543 -16.58 -18.73 30.96
N GLU A 544 -17.90 -18.64 30.97
CA GLU A 544 -18.66 -17.70 30.13
C GLU A 544 -18.39 -16.25 30.57
N GLY A 545 -18.23 -15.33 29.60
CA GLY A 545 -17.91 -13.92 29.88
C GLY A 545 -16.43 -13.57 30.07
N MET A 546 -15.53 -14.57 30.23
CA MET A 546 -14.09 -14.32 30.25
C MET A 546 -13.53 -14.03 28.86
N ALA A 547 -12.53 -13.13 28.76
CA ALA A 547 -11.78 -12.95 27.54
C ALA A 547 -10.91 -14.19 27.26
N ALA A 548 -11.07 -14.81 26.08
CA ALA A 548 -10.31 -15.98 25.62
C ALA A 548 -10.35 -17.19 26.61
N PRO A 549 -11.54 -17.72 26.95
CA PRO A 549 -11.69 -18.77 27.95
C PRO A 549 -10.99 -20.06 27.52
N GLY A 550 -10.27 -20.70 28.46
CA GLY A 550 -9.54 -21.94 28.19
C GLY A 550 -8.30 -21.81 27.29
N LYS A 551 -7.93 -20.59 26.86
CA LYS A 551 -6.75 -20.34 26.01
C LYS A 551 -5.47 -20.16 26.84
N PHE A 552 -4.33 -20.43 26.21
CA PHE A 552 -3.01 -20.10 26.73
C PHE A 552 -2.71 -18.60 26.61
N THR A 553 -2.10 -18.06 27.66
CA THR A 553 -1.54 -16.70 27.74
C THR A 553 -0.02 -16.77 27.94
N CYS A 554 0.65 -15.62 28.07
CA CYS A 554 2.10 -15.55 28.30
C CYS A 554 2.35 -14.72 29.56
N GLY A 555 2.65 -15.40 30.67
CA GLY A 555 2.86 -14.78 31.98
C GLY A 555 1.67 -13.95 32.47
N ALA A 556 1.93 -12.71 32.91
CA ALA A 556 0.90 -11.84 33.49
C ALA A 556 0.16 -11.00 32.46
N VAL A 557 -1.16 -10.83 32.65
CA VAL A 557 -2.02 -9.94 31.86
C VAL A 557 -2.73 -8.95 32.77
N GLU A 558 -2.38 -7.67 32.68
CA GLU A 558 -2.94 -6.64 33.57
C GLU A 558 -3.46 -5.42 32.79
N SER A 559 -4.52 -4.79 33.27
CA SER A 559 -5.00 -3.52 32.73
C SER A 559 -4.26 -2.36 33.41
N ALA A 560 -3.89 -1.34 32.63
CA ALA A 560 -3.50 -0.05 33.20
C ALA A 560 -4.71 0.53 33.96
N SER A 561 -4.72 0.39 35.29
CA SER A 561 -5.78 0.87 36.17
C SER A 561 -5.26 1.12 37.60
N LYS A 562 -6.18 1.51 38.50
CA LYS A 562 -6.10 2.57 39.53
C LYS A 562 -5.04 2.57 40.67
N PRO A 563 -4.15 1.59 40.96
CA PRO A 563 -3.20 1.78 42.08
C PRO A 563 -1.93 2.57 41.73
N ASP A 564 -1.47 2.54 40.48
CA ASP A 564 -0.09 2.91 40.14
C ASP A 564 0.07 4.38 39.69
N TYR A 565 -0.83 5.26 40.16
CA TYR A 565 -0.73 6.69 39.88
C TYR A 565 0.38 7.31 40.71
N LYS A 566 1.34 7.94 40.04
CA LYS A 566 2.37 8.74 40.68
C LYS A 566 2.39 10.16 40.14
N ILE A 567 2.87 11.09 40.96
CA ILE A 567 3.10 12.46 40.52
C ILE A 567 4.52 12.52 39.96
N HIS A 568 4.63 12.86 38.67
CA HIS A 568 5.89 13.03 37.98
C HIS A 568 5.89 14.39 37.26
N ASN A 569 6.89 15.23 37.52
CA ASN A 569 6.97 16.61 36.97
C ASN A 569 5.66 17.43 37.13
N GLY A 570 4.93 17.23 38.23
CA GLY A 570 3.68 17.94 38.52
C GLY A 570 2.44 17.42 37.77
N LYS A 571 2.56 16.34 36.99
CA LYS A 571 1.45 15.64 36.33
C LYS A 571 1.20 14.29 37.01
N THR A 572 -0.06 13.85 37.03
CA THR A 572 -0.41 12.48 37.42
C THR A 572 -0.07 11.55 36.26
N CYS A 573 0.69 10.49 36.50
CA CYS A 573 1.11 9.52 35.48
C CYS A 573 0.76 8.08 35.89
N VAL A 574 0.52 7.20 34.91
CA VAL A 574 0.58 5.74 35.09
C VAL A 574 2.03 5.30 34.99
N ASP A 575 2.45 4.45 35.92
CA ASP A 575 3.73 3.74 35.85
C ASP A 575 3.53 2.32 35.29
N LEU A 576 3.77 2.15 33.99
CA LEU A 576 3.50 0.87 33.29
C LEU A 576 4.40 -0.28 33.78
N VAL A 577 5.59 0.01 34.31
CA VAL A 577 6.51 -1.00 34.85
C VAL A 577 6.00 -1.53 36.19
N ASN A 578 5.57 -0.64 37.08
CA ASN A 578 4.95 -1.04 38.34
C ASN A 578 3.63 -1.78 38.11
N THR A 579 2.82 -1.36 37.14
CA THR A 579 1.61 -2.11 36.75
C THR A 579 1.95 -3.52 36.26
N ALA A 580 3.01 -3.69 35.47
CA ALA A 580 3.48 -5.02 35.05
C ALA A 580 3.94 -5.88 36.25
N ALA A 581 4.72 -5.31 37.18
CA ALA A 581 5.17 -6.02 38.38
C ALA A 581 4.00 -6.44 39.27
N ARG A 582 2.98 -5.58 39.39
CA ARG A 582 1.74 -5.89 40.11
C ARG A 582 1.00 -7.05 39.46
N GLY A 583 0.83 -7.05 38.14
CA GLY A 583 0.21 -8.17 37.42
C GLY A 583 0.95 -9.49 37.64
N LEU A 584 2.29 -9.48 37.66
CA LEU A 584 3.10 -10.67 37.98
C LEU A 584 2.88 -11.16 39.42
N LYS A 585 2.75 -10.24 40.37
CA LYS A 585 2.43 -10.57 41.77
C LYS A 585 1.02 -11.12 41.93
N GLU A 586 0.03 -10.50 41.32
CA GLU A 586 -1.38 -10.89 41.44
C GLU A 586 -1.64 -12.23 40.74
N GLU A 587 -1.21 -12.39 39.48
CA GLU A 587 -1.55 -13.59 38.71
C GLU A 587 -0.63 -14.80 38.97
N LEU A 588 0.60 -14.57 39.40
CA LEU A 588 1.63 -15.62 39.55
C LEU A 588 2.26 -15.69 40.94
N GLY A 589 1.99 -14.72 41.84
CA GLY A 589 2.67 -14.60 43.12
C GLY A 589 4.16 -14.21 43.02
N LEU A 590 4.60 -13.74 41.84
CA LEU A 590 5.98 -13.35 41.60
C LEU A 590 6.20 -11.91 42.08
N GLU A 591 6.81 -11.75 43.25
CA GLU A 591 7.09 -10.43 43.83
C GLU A 591 8.44 -9.89 43.33
N LEU A 592 8.39 -8.78 42.58
CA LEU A 592 9.57 -8.03 42.12
C LEU A 592 9.54 -6.64 42.76
N ALA A 593 10.69 -6.15 43.24
CA ALA A 593 10.78 -4.82 43.85
C ALA A 593 12.18 -4.20 43.71
N GLY A 594 12.28 -2.88 43.88
CA GLY A 594 13.57 -2.18 43.81
C GLY A 594 14.24 -2.38 42.46
N SER A 595 15.50 -2.82 42.45
CA SER A 595 16.27 -3.07 41.21
C SER A 595 15.73 -4.21 40.35
N ASP A 596 14.86 -5.07 40.89
CA ASP A 596 14.24 -6.14 40.09
C ASP A 596 13.35 -5.56 38.99
N LEU A 597 12.73 -4.40 39.24
CA LEU A 597 11.84 -3.74 38.30
C LEU A 597 12.57 -3.40 37.01
N ASP A 598 13.85 -3.03 37.09
CA ASP A 598 14.70 -2.71 35.94
C ASP A 598 14.85 -3.90 34.97
N ALA A 599 14.64 -5.13 35.43
CA ALA A 599 14.70 -6.33 34.60
C ALA A 599 13.39 -6.65 33.85
N ILE A 600 12.31 -5.92 34.13
CA ILE A 600 11.08 -5.99 33.34
C ILE A 600 11.32 -5.24 32.02
N CYS A 601 11.33 -6.00 30.92
CA CYS A 601 11.65 -5.51 29.59
C CYS A 601 10.37 -5.41 28.75
N LEU A 602 9.83 -4.20 28.61
CA LEU A 602 8.66 -3.90 27.78
C LEU A 602 9.13 -3.41 26.41
N THR A 603 8.71 -4.07 25.33
CA THR A 603 9.39 -3.95 24.02
C THR A 603 8.46 -3.62 22.86
N THR A 604 7.16 -3.90 22.96
CA THR A 604 6.29 -3.84 21.77
C THR A 604 4.91 -3.28 22.10
N VAL A 605 4.55 -2.17 21.46
CA VAL A 605 3.20 -1.59 21.50
C VAL A 605 2.38 -2.16 20.35
N TYR A 606 1.16 -2.60 20.62
CA TYR A 606 0.31 -3.25 19.64
C TYR A 606 -1.18 -2.95 19.84
N LEU A 607 -1.96 -3.20 18.79
CA LEU A 607 -3.42 -3.16 18.77
C LEU A 607 -3.95 -4.50 18.29
N LYS A 608 -4.93 -5.05 19.01
CA LYS A 608 -5.74 -6.16 18.51
C LYS A 608 -6.77 -5.61 17.53
N PHE A 609 -6.63 -5.94 16.26
CA PHE A 609 -7.45 -5.34 15.20
C PHE A 609 -8.91 -5.81 15.26
N ASP A 610 -9.14 -7.04 15.74
CA ASP A 610 -10.46 -7.63 15.91
C ASP A 610 -11.27 -6.98 17.04
N THR A 611 -10.61 -6.60 18.15
CA THR A 611 -11.27 -6.09 19.35
C THR A 611 -11.01 -4.61 19.65
N HIS A 612 -10.17 -3.94 18.86
CA HIS A 612 -9.69 -2.57 19.08
C HIS A 612 -9.07 -2.36 20.47
N GLU A 613 -8.37 -3.38 20.99
CA GLU A 613 -7.70 -3.31 22.30
C GLU A 613 -6.22 -3.01 22.13
N TRP A 614 -5.77 -1.88 22.65
CA TRP A 614 -4.37 -1.51 22.72
C TRP A 614 -3.64 -2.26 23.83
N GLY A 615 -2.35 -2.47 23.66
CA GLY A 615 -1.51 -3.04 24.70
C GLY A 615 -0.02 -2.89 24.45
N LEU A 616 0.73 -3.27 25.48
CA LEU A 616 2.19 -3.30 25.51
C LEU A 616 2.64 -4.66 26.02
N CYS A 617 3.54 -5.31 25.30
CA CYS A 617 4.08 -6.61 25.69
C CYS A 617 5.59 -6.61 25.87
N GLY A 618 6.05 -7.61 26.61
CA GLY A 618 7.43 -7.77 27.00
C GLY A 618 7.69 -9.07 27.76
N PHE A 619 8.79 -9.10 28.51
CA PHE A 619 9.17 -10.24 29.32
C PHE A 619 9.99 -9.84 30.55
N VAL A 620 10.10 -10.74 31.50
CA VAL A 620 11.10 -10.71 32.57
C VAL A 620 11.92 -12.00 32.52
N ASP A 621 13.24 -11.86 32.52
CA ASP A 621 14.18 -12.96 32.62
C ASP A 621 14.72 -13.05 34.05
N LEU A 622 14.31 -14.08 34.78
CA LEU A 622 14.73 -14.28 36.17
C LEU A 622 16.21 -14.63 36.33
N LYS A 623 16.95 -14.92 35.25
CA LYS A 623 18.43 -15.04 35.28
C LYS A 623 19.15 -13.70 35.20
N ASP A 624 18.44 -12.60 34.94
CA ASP A 624 19.04 -11.27 34.86
C ASP A 624 19.76 -10.92 36.17
N LYS A 625 20.96 -10.32 36.05
CA LYS A 625 21.80 -9.99 37.20
C LYS A 625 21.17 -8.92 38.10
N ARG A 626 20.27 -8.09 37.55
CA ARG A 626 19.53 -7.04 38.27
C ARG A 626 18.49 -7.61 39.23
N ILE A 627 17.99 -8.84 38.95
CA ILE A 627 17.10 -9.56 39.85
C ILE A 627 17.89 -10.04 41.07
N ASP A 628 17.43 -9.70 42.27
CA ASP A 628 17.94 -10.21 43.54
C ASP A 628 17.94 -11.75 43.49
N PRO A 629 19.05 -12.44 43.81
CA PRO A 629 19.13 -13.89 43.83
C PRO A 629 17.96 -14.61 44.53
N LYS A 630 17.34 -14.00 45.55
CA LYS A 630 16.19 -14.59 46.26
C LYS A 630 14.89 -14.59 45.44
N HIS A 631 14.78 -13.69 44.45
CA HIS A 631 13.64 -13.57 43.53
C HIS A 631 13.88 -14.29 42.20
N ARG A 632 15.00 -15.02 42.07
CA ARG A 632 15.27 -15.91 40.93
C ARG A 632 14.60 -17.25 41.15
N ILE A 633 13.42 -17.42 40.56
CA ILE A 633 12.52 -18.54 40.86
C ILE A 633 12.56 -19.58 39.72
N SER A 634 12.68 -20.85 40.10
CA SER A 634 12.56 -22.00 39.18
C SER A 634 11.11 -22.33 38.86
N ALA A 635 10.86 -23.08 37.78
CA ALA A 635 9.51 -23.53 37.42
C ALA A 635 8.80 -24.31 38.53
N ASN A 636 9.52 -25.13 39.30
CA ASN A 636 8.94 -25.88 40.41
C ASN A 636 8.51 -24.95 41.55
N SER A 637 9.39 -24.04 41.95
CA SER A 637 9.10 -23.06 43.00
C SER A 637 7.94 -22.14 42.62
N LEU A 638 7.89 -21.69 41.35
CA LEU A 638 6.79 -20.85 40.87
C LEU A 638 5.46 -21.62 40.84
N LYS A 639 5.48 -22.91 40.53
CA LYS A 639 4.30 -23.78 40.59
C LYS A 639 3.78 -23.95 42.01
N ASP A 640 4.66 -24.02 43.00
CA ASP A 640 4.28 -24.11 44.40
C ASP A 640 3.64 -22.80 44.89
N ILE A 641 4.22 -21.65 44.50
CA ILE A 641 3.66 -20.31 44.79
C ILE A 641 2.27 -20.17 44.15
N PHE A 642 2.14 -20.47 42.85
CA PHE A 642 0.87 -20.41 42.14
C PHE A 642 -0.21 -21.33 42.73
N SER A 643 0.19 -22.47 43.30
CA SER A 643 -0.75 -23.42 43.90
C SER A 643 -1.25 -22.98 45.29
N THR A 644 -0.51 -22.10 45.97
CA THR A 644 -0.76 -21.68 47.36
C THR A 644 -1.29 -20.25 47.49
N GLY A 645 -1.16 -19.42 46.45
CA GLY A 645 -1.67 -18.06 46.42
C GLY A 645 -3.21 -17.95 46.39
N PRO A 646 -3.78 -16.82 46.85
CA PRO A 646 -5.20 -16.53 46.69
C PRO A 646 -5.53 -16.47 45.19
N LYS A 647 -6.48 -17.30 44.74
CA LYS A 647 -6.93 -17.28 43.34
C LYS A 647 -8.10 -16.33 43.20
N ASP A 648 -7.93 -15.20 42.51
CA ASP A 648 -9.07 -14.38 42.15
C ASP A 648 -9.93 -15.07 41.07
N LYS A 649 -11.21 -14.75 41.08
CA LYS A 649 -12.31 -15.40 40.32
C LYS A 649 -12.16 -15.25 38.80
N PHE A 650 -11.20 -14.42 38.35
CA PHE A 650 -10.87 -14.09 36.96
C PHE A 650 -9.52 -14.65 36.49
N GLU A 651 -8.81 -15.43 37.33
CA GLU A 651 -7.41 -15.82 37.10
C GLU A 651 -7.22 -17.18 36.41
N HIS A 652 -5.96 -17.42 36.01
CA HIS A 652 -5.47 -18.62 35.36
C HIS A 652 -5.79 -19.90 36.16
N GLN A 653 -6.19 -20.97 35.45
CA GLN A 653 -6.54 -22.26 36.04
C GLN A 653 -5.33 -23.18 36.20
N THR A 654 -4.45 -23.19 35.20
CA THR A 654 -3.24 -24.02 35.18
C THR A 654 -2.06 -23.24 34.62
N ILE A 655 -0.86 -23.70 34.94
CA ILE A 655 0.38 -23.23 34.35
C ILE A 655 1.11 -24.39 33.68
N LYS A 656 1.76 -24.11 32.55
CA LYS A 656 2.59 -25.05 31.82
C LYS A 656 3.95 -24.43 31.54
N PHE A 657 5.00 -25.19 31.76
CA PHE A 657 6.37 -24.77 31.46
C PHE A 657 6.90 -25.53 30.25
N ILE A 658 7.56 -24.83 29.34
CA ILE A 658 8.21 -25.38 28.16
C ILE A 658 9.68 -25.00 28.20
N ASP A 659 10.58 -25.91 27.86
CA ASP A 659 11.99 -25.58 27.79
C ASP A 659 12.20 -24.48 26.74
N PHE A 660 12.89 -23.41 27.13
CA PHE A 660 13.07 -22.22 26.30
C PHE A 660 14.22 -22.43 25.30
N ASP A 661 14.06 -23.47 24.50
CA ASP A 661 14.86 -23.81 23.32
C ASP A 661 14.04 -23.47 22.05
N LEU A 662 14.68 -22.90 21.02
CA LEU A 662 13.97 -22.38 19.85
C LEU A 662 13.09 -23.44 19.18
N LYS A 663 13.63 -24.62 18.91
CA LYS A 663 12.90 -25.70 18.23
C LYS A 663 11.76 -26.22 19.10
N THR A 664 12.03 -26.50 20.37
CA THR A 664 11.03 -26.97 21.34
C THR A 664 9.87 -25.97 21.47
N MET A 665 10.17 -24.68 21.54
CA MET A 665 9.18 -23.61 21.61
C MET A 665 8.36 -23.55 20.32
N VAL A 666 9.00 -23.48 19.15
CA VAL A 666 8.32 -23.42 17.85
C VAL A 666 7.41 -24.63 17.65
N GLU A 667 7.87 -25.84 17.97
CA GLU A 667 7.07 -27.07 17.89
C GLU A 667 5.84 -27.03 18.82
N PHE A 668 6.02 -26.66 20.09
CA PHE A 668 4.92 -26.58 21.05
C PHE A 668 3.87 -25.55 20.58
N VAL A 669 4.34 -24.37 20.19
CA VAL A 669 3.54 -23.22 19.78
C VAL A 669 2.77 -23.56 18.51
N PHE A 670 3.44 -24.08 17.48
CA PHE A 670 2.83 -24.49 16.22
C PHE A 670 1.80 -25.61 16.41
N ASN A 671 2.04 -26.59 17.29
CA ASN A 671 1.08 -27.68 17.53
C ASN A 671 -0.13 -27.27 18.39
N ASN A 672 -0.05 -26.14 19.09
CA ASN A 672 -1.12 -25.68 20.00
C ASN A 672 -1.72 -24.33 19.60
N HIS A 673 -1.37 -23.79 18.43
CA HIS A 673 -1.64 -22.40 18.03
C HIS A 673 -3.12 -21.98 18.08
N GLU A 674 -4.05 -22.89 17.80
CA GLU A 674 -5.49 -22.63 17.91
C GLU A 674 -5.93 -22.38 19.36
N ASN A 675 -5.18 -22.86 20.34
CA ASN A 675 -5.46 -22.72 21.78
C ASN A 675 -4.79 -21.52 22.43
N PHE A 676 -4.15 -20.62 21.68
CA PHE A 676 -3.55 -19.39 22.21
C PHE A 676 -4.52 -18.21 22.13
N ALA A 677 -4.45 -17.31 23.12
CA ALA A 677 -5.02 -15.98 22.99
C ALA A 677 -4.25 -15.17 21.93
N SER A 678 -4.91 -14.23 21.25
CA SER A 678 -4.29 -13.45 20.15
C SER A 678 -3.00 -12.75 20.61
N SER A 679 -3.05 -11.95 21.67
CA SER A 679 -1.86 -11.24 22.18
C SER A 679 -0.74 -12.16 22.65
N ALA A 680 -1.07 -13.35 23.17
CA ALA A 680 -0.08 -14.35 23.57
C ALA A 680 0.77 -14.81 22.37
N LYS A 681 0.18 -14.87 21.17
CA LYS A 681 0.92 -15.24 19.96
C LYS A 681 2.02 -14.23 19.63
N LEU A 682 1.73 -12.93 19.75
CA LEU A 682 2.71 -11.86 19.52
C LEU A 682 3.83 -11.94 20.57
N VAL A 683 3.48 -12.06 21.85
CA VAL A 683 4.45 -12.10 22.96
C VAL A 683 5.48 -13.22 22.75
N VAL A 684 5.03 -14.43 22.43
CA VAL A 684 5.93 -15.56 22.16
C VAL A 684 6.92 -15.24 21.06
N VAL A 685 6.44 -14.75 19.92
CA VAL A 685 7.31 -14.48 18.77
C VAL A 685 8.31 -13.39 19.09
N LYS A 686 7.88 -12.30 19.73
CA LYS A 686 8.76 -11.18 20.11
C LYS A 686 9.82 -11.60 21.12
N VAL A 687 9.48 -12.43 22.11
CA VAL A 687 10.46 -12.97 23.06
C VAL A 687 11.43 -13.92 22.36
N LEU A 688 10.97 -14.79 21.45
CA LEU A 688 11.88 -15.65 20.68
C LEU A 688 12.84 -14.82 19.83
N GLN A 689 12.36 -13.78 19.14
CA GLN A 689 13.19 -12.89 18.33
C GLN A 689 14.24 -12.16 19.16
N ALA A 690 13.86 -11.69 20.36
CA ALA A 690 14.77 -11.00 21.26
C ALA A 690 15.94 -11.89 21.73
N PHE A 691 15.72 -13.21 21.88
CA PHE A 691 16.76 -14.13 22.35
C PHE A 691 17.52 -14.86 21.23
N TYR A 692 16.85 -15.19 20.12
CA TYR A 692 17.37 -16.06 19.06
C TYR A 692 17.59 -15.37 17.70
N GLY A 693 17.15 -14.12 17.56
CA GLY A 693 17.30 -13.36 16.32
C GLY A 693 16.15 -13.59 15.33
N TRP A 694 15.81 -12.55 14.58
CA TRP A 694 14.67 -12.52 13.67
C TRP A 694 14.76 -13.59 12.57
N GLN A 695 15.89 -13.67 11.88
CA GLN A 695 16.06 -14.57 10.72
C GLN A 695 15.88 -16.03 11.12
N ARG A 696 16.46 -16.40 12.27
CA ARG A 696 16.48 -17.77 12.76
C ARG A 696 15.11 -18.23 13.25
N VAL A 697 14.39 -17.35 13.96
CA VAL A 697 13.00 -17.61 14.38
C VAL A 697 12.10 -17.77 13.16
N GLN A 698 12.23 -16.91 12.16
CA GLN A 698 11.45 -16.98 10.92
C GLN A 698 11.69 -18.31 10.19
N GLN A 699 12.95 -18.68 10.02
CA GLN A 699 13.34 -19.93 9.35
C GLN A 699 12.75 -21.17 10.04
N GLU A 700 12.78 -21.25 11.37
CA GLU A 700 12.24 -22.40 12.11
C GLU A 700 10.71 -22.53 11.96
N PHE A 701 9.98 -21.41 11.97
CA PHE A 701 8.54 -21.42 11.70
C PHE A 701 8.23 -21.82 10.24
N GLU A 702 9.05 -21.43 9.28
CA GLU A 702 8.91 -21.84 7.87
C GLU A 702 9.17 -23.33 7.67
N ILE A 703 10.20 -23.89 8.31
CA ILE A 703 10.49 -25.34 8.29
C ILE A 703 9.28 -26.14 8.77
N MET A 704 8.67 -25.74 9.88
CA MET A 704 7.48 -26.41 10.43
C MET A 704 6.26 -26.28 9.51
N ARG A 705 6.15 -25.18 8.75
CA ARG A 705 5.07 -24.97 7.77
C ARG A 705 5.20 -25.86 6.55
N HIS A 706 6.43 -26.05 6.03
CA HIS A 706 6.69 -26.85 4.83
C HIS A 706 6.87 -28.35 5.09
N GLY A 707 7.08 -28.75 6.35
CA GLY A 707 7.18 -30.16 6.76
C GLY A 707 5.83 -30.89 6.95
N LYS A 708 4.70 -30.20 6.80
CA LYS A 708 3.34 -30.75 6.75
C LYS A 708 2.78 -30.60 5.35
#